data_AF-I5B3X3-F1
#
_entry.id   AF-I5B3X3-F1
#
_cell.length_a   1.000
_cell.length_b   1.000
_cell.length_c   1.000
_cell.angle_alpha   90.00
_cell.angle_beta   90.00
_cell.angle_gamma   90.00
#
_symmetry.space_group_name_H-M   'P 1'
#
loop_
_entity.id
_entity.type
_entity.pdbx_description
1 polymer ?
#
loop_
_entity_poly.entity_id
_entity_poly.type
_entity_poly.pdbx_seq_one_letter_code
_entity_poly.pdbx_strand_id
1 'polypeptide(L)'
;MLTKILPFIEWFKDYSLGKFRIDFLAGLTVALVLIPQSMAYAQLAGLPAYYGLYAAFLPPMIASLFGSSRQLATGPVAVVSLMTAASLEPFASAGSEGFITYAIVLALTVGIFQLLLGVLRLGLIVNFLSHPVVNGFTNAAAIIIGTSQLSKLFGVYVDKAPHHYETIIRVIESAFHYTHLPTLAMGILSIAIMVGLKRLNPKMPFVLAAVAITTIISWATGFEHNETAAITQIMDEKIQEEIQSFNITIQSIKDLSVDRTKLTSEIESRHDASTLEKLDLQYQATVLTARIDAAKAKASEIRTRLREIHFSAVEDTGKGIVFYKKESPMPETRVDDRVYRIRIGNKALDTNAINLSGGGAVVGDIPKGLPKLGMPGINISIFLQLLPYAIIISLLGFMEAIAIAKAMAAKTGQRLDPNQELIGQGLANIVGSIGKSYPVSGSFSRSAVNLQAGAVSGLSSVITSLMVIITLLFFTPLLYHLPQAVLASVIMMAVIGLVNVSGFVHAWHAQWYDGLISVITFIVTLAVAPHLESGIYIGVGLSLAVFLYKSMRPKISLLSRAQDQALKDSCVHELATCKHIQLIRFEGPLFFANASYLEDEINDRIQASSDLRHFIIACNGINDIDASGQEALALIIQRLRSAGYGVSLSGVNDAVYRVLARTHLLEEIGVHNIYPTMETAISSVHPQTHDNTKEDQCPLLVNCLGTQSTK
;
A
#
# COMPACT_ATOMS: atom_id res chain seq x y z
N MET A 1 -2.70 -6.10 -33.77
CA MET A 1 -3.87 -6.24 -32.87
C MET A 1 -3.65 -7.35 -31.85
N LEU A 2 -3.21 -8.55 -32.29
CA LEU A 2 -2.94 -9.70 -31.41
C LEU A 2 -1.90 -9.42 -30.30
N THR A 3 -0.80 -8.70 -30.59
CA THR A 3 0.23 -8.34 -29.61
C THR A 3 -0.23 -7.36 -28.53
N LYS A 4 -1.35 -6.65 -28.74
CA LYS A 4 -1.97 -5.82 -27.69
C LYS A 4 -2.75 -6.66 -26.67
N ILE A 5 -3.33 -7.79 -27.10
CA ILE A 5 -4.11 -8.68 -26.22
C ILE A 5 -3.19 -9.73 -25.57
N LEU A 6 -2.19 -10.21 -26.32
CA LEU A 6 -1.22 -11.23 -25.92
C LEU A 6 0.21 -10.65 -26.06
N PRO A 7 0.67 -9.81 -25.11
CA PRO A 7 1.99 -9.16 -25.19
C PRO A 7 3.15 -10.14 -25.26
N PHE A 8 3.00 -11.33 -24.65
CA PHE A 8 4.05 -12.34 -24.62
C PHE A 8 4.49 -12.86 -26.00
N ILE A 9 3.65 -12.70 -27.04
CA ILE A 9 4.00 -13.08 -28.41
C ILE A 9 5.22 -12.29 -28.90
N GLU A 10 5.38 -11.04 -28.44
CA GLU A 10 6.53 -10.21 -28.83
C GLU A 10 7.87 -10.73 -28.27
N TRP A 11 7.86 -11.56 -27.23
CA TRP A 11 9.09 -12.11 -26.65
C TRP A 11 9.80 -13.05 -27.60
N PHE A 12 9.02 -13.78 -28.40
CA PHE A 12 9.53 -14.78 -29.33
C PHE A 12 10.11 -14.18 -30.61
N LYS A 13 9.95 -12.87 -30.83
CA LYS A 13 10.61 -12.16 -31.92
C LYS A 13 12.11 -12.10 -31.63
N ASP A 14 12.91 -12.69 -32.52
CA ASP A 14 14.37 -12.82 -32.39
C ASP A 14 14.82 -13.56 -31.12
N TYR A 15 14.04 -14.54 -30.65
CA TYR A 15 14.36 -15.32 -29.46
C TYR A 15 15.30 -16.48 -29.78
N SER A 16 16.44 -16.53 -29.09
CA SER A 16 17.51 -17.53 -29.32
C SER A 16 17.69 -18.44 -28.11
N LEU A 17 18.33 -19.59 -28.32
CA LEU A 17 18.65 -20.52 -27.23
C LEU A 17 19.54 -19.86 -26.14
N GLY A 18 20.36 -18.88 -26.51
CA GLY A 18 21.14 -18.09 -25.55
C GLY A 18 20.26 -17.27 -24.61
N LYS A 19 19.22 -16.60 -25.15
CA LYS A 19 18.24 -15.85 -24.34
C LYS A 19 17.44 -16.78 -23.44
N PHE A 20 17.06 -17.97 -23.93
CA PHE A 20 16.41 -19.00 -23.12
C PHE A 20 17.25 -19.40 -21.90
N ARG A 21 18.55 -19.67 -22.08
CA ARG A 21 19.44 -20.02 -20.96
C ARG A 21 19.52 -18.92 -19.91
N ILE A 22 19.56 -17.65 -20.34
CA ILE A 22 19.58 -16.50 -19.44
C ILE A 22 18.25 -16.39 -18.68
N ASP A 23 17.10 -16.44 -19.37
CA ASP A 23 15.78 -16.39 -18.74
C ASP A 23 15.54 -17.59 -17.81
N PHE A 24 16.07 -18.77 -18.14
CA PHE A 24 16.02 -19.95 -17.29
C PHE A 24 16.80 -19.79 -15.99
N LEU A 25 18.05 -19.32 -16.08
CA LEU A 25 18.86 -19.04 -14.89
C LEU A 25 18.26 -17.91 -14.05
N ALA A 26 17.72 -16.88 -14.68
CA ALA A 26 17.03 -15.80 -13.99
C ALA A 26 15.77 -16.31 -13.27
N GLY A 27 14.92 -17.09 -13.95
CA GLY A 27 13.72 -17.68 -13.37
C GLY A 27 14.03 -18.64 -12.21
N LEU A 28 15.07 -19.46 -12.35
CA LEU A 28 15.55 -20.31 -11.26
C LEU A 28 16.01 -19.45 -10.07
N THR A 29 16.84 -18.43 -10.30
CA THR A 29 17.35 -17.55 -9.24
C THR A 29 16.21 -16.83 -8.51
N VAL A 30 15.22 -16.34 -9.24
CA VAL A 30 14.03 -15.69 -8.66
C VAL A 30 13.20 -16.69 -7.87
N ALA A 31 13.00 -17.93 -8.36
CA ALA A 31 12.26 -18.98 -7.64
C ALA A 31 12.88 -19.30 -6.28
N LEU A 32 14.22 -19.41 -6.23
CA LEU A 32 14.95 -19.69 -4.99
C LEU A 32 14.75 -18.62 -3.91
N VAL A 33 14.54 -17.36 -4.32
CA VAL A 33 14.21 -16.25 -3.40
C VAL A 33 12.71 -16.20 -3.11
N LEU A 34 11.88 -16.45 -4.12
CA LEU A 34 10.42 -16.37 -4.06
C LEU A 34 9.81 -17.35 -3.07
N ILE A 35 10.25 -18.62 -3.06
CA ILE A 35 9.67 -19.69 -2.24
C ILE A 35 9.63 -19.31 -0.75
N PRO A 36 10.78 -19.06 -0.09
CA PRO A 36 10.77 -18.74 1.34
C PRO A 36 10.13 -17.38 1.66
N GLN A 37 10.32 -16.37 0.79
CA GLN A 37 9.67 -15.06 0.98
C GLN A 37 8.15 -15.16 0.93
N SER A 38 7.62 -15.93 -0.03
CA SER A 38 6.18 -16.11 -0.19
C SER A 38 5.56 -16.79 1.02
N MET A 39 6.23 -17.81 1.56
CA MET A 39 5.79 -18.47 2.79
C MET A 39 5.74 -17.52 3.97
N ALA A 40 6.76 -16.67 4.12
CA ALA A 40 6.80 -15.67 5.17
C ALA A 40 5.65 -14.64 5.01
N TYR A 41 5.43 -14.16 3.79
CA TYR A 41 4.37 -13.19 3.49
C TYR A 41 2.96 -13.76 3.67
N ALA A 42 2.72 -15.05 3.40
CA ALA A 42 1.43 -15.66 3.70
C ALA A 42 1.09 -15.60 5.20
N GLN A 43 2.11 -15.72 6.05
CA GLN A 43 1.91 -15.57 7.49
C GLN A 43 1.64 -14.13 7.91
N LEU A 44 2.23 -13.14 7.21
CA LEU A 44 1.83 -11.73 7.39
C LEU A 44 0.38 -11.51 7.01
N ALA A 45 -0.11 -12.23 5.98
CA ALA A 45 -1.51 -12.24 5.59
C ALA A 45 -2.43 -12.98 6.56
N GLY A 46 -1.92 -13.53 7.67
CA GLY A 46 -2.72 -14.32 8.61
C GLY A 46 -3.10 -15.70 8.08
N LEU A 47 -2.43 -16.17 7.03
CA LEU A 47 -2.65 -17.47 6.38
C LEU A 47 -1.55 -18.47 6.77
N PRO A 48 -1.83 -19.78 6.66
CA PRO A 48 -0.79 -20.80 6.73
C PRO A 48 0.33 -20.54 5.71
N ALA A 49 1.58 -20.86 6.08
CA ALA A 49 2.76 -20.54 5.26
C ALA A 49 2.67 -21.07 3.82
N TYR A 50 2.08 -22.25 3.62
CA TYR A 50 1.96 -22.86 2.28
C TYR A 50 1.05 -22.08 1.32
N TYR A 51 0.15 -21.20 1.80
CA TYR A 51 -0.61 -20.30 0.92
C TYR A 51 0.29 -19.33 0.15
N GLY A 52 1.51 -19.09 0.66
CA GLY A 52 2.53 -18.35 -0.07
C GLY A 52 2.94 -19.05 -1.35
N LEU A 53 3.05 -20.38 -1.31
CA LEU A 53 3.35 -21.18 -2.50
C LEU A 53 2.20 -21.15 -3.50
N TYR A 54 0.94 -21.11 -3.03
CA TYR A 54 -0.23 -20.95 -3.90
C TYR A 54 -0.26 -19.56 -4.56
N ALA A 55 0.11 -18.52 -3.82
CA ALA A 55 0.26 -17.17 -4.36
C ALA A 55 1.45 -17.00 -5.32
N ALA A 56 2.47 -17.85 -5.18
CA ALA A 56 3.63 -17.92 -6.06
C ALA A 56 3.44 -18.90 -7.24
N PHE A 57 2.31 -19.61 -7.32
CA PHE A 57 2.06 -20.65 -8.32
C PHE A 57 1.62 -20.05 -9.66
N LEU A 58 0.32 -19.79 -9.86
CA LEU A 58 -0.22 -19.27 -11.13
C LEU A 58 -0.03 -17.76 -11.34
N PRO A 59 -0.19 -16.90 -10.32
CA PRO A 59 -0.20 -15.46 -10.56
C PRO A 59 1.07 -14.90 -11.24
N PRO A 60 2.31 -15.30 -10.89
CA PRO A 60 3.50 -14.76 -11.54
C PRO A 60 3.55 -15.05 -13.05
N MET A 61 3.17 -16.28 -13.44
CA MET A 61 3.07 -16.69 -14.83
C MET A 61 2.02 -15.86 -15.59
N ILE A 62 0.80 -15.76 -15.06
CA ILE A 62 -0.28 -15.02 -15.72
C ILE A 62 0.03 -13.52 -15.83
N ALA A 63 0.54 -12.92 -14.76
CA ALA A 63 0.94 -11.51 -14.77
C ALA A 63 2.00 -11.25 -15.85
N SER A 64 3.00 -12.14 -15.97
CA SER A 64 4.02 -11.98 -17.01
C SER A 64 3.43 -12.12 -18.42
N LEU A 65 2.54 -13.08 -18.66
CA LEU A 65 2.00 -13.34 -20.00
C LEU A 65 1.13 -12.18 -20.51
N PHE A 66 0.32 -11.59 -19.64
CA PHE A 66 -0.65 -10.56 -20.03
C PHE A 66 -0.21 -9.13 -19.66
N GLY A 67 0.81 -8.97 -18.83
CA GLY A 67 1.37 -7.67 -18.44
C GLY A 67 2.23 -7.03 -19.54
N SER A 68 2.53 -5.74 -19.39
CA SER A 68 3.38 -5.01 -20.32
C SER A 68 4.87 -5.13 -19.97
N SER A 69 5.21 -5.34 -18.69
CA SER A 69 6.59 -5.41 -18.22
C SER A 69 7.19 -6.80 -18.38
N ARG A 70 8.40 -6.88 -18.94
CA ARG A 70 9.12 -8.16 -19.14
C ARG A 70 9.84 -8.66 -17.88
N GLN A 71 10.29 -7.75 -17.01
CA GLN A 71 11.12 -8.09 -15.85
C GLN A 71 10.39 -8.00 -14.50
N LEU A 72 9.17 -7.46 -14.48
CA LEU A 72 8.39 -7.36 -13.25
C LEU A 72 8.04 -8.77 -12.74
N ALA A 73 8.47 -9.08 -11.53
CA ALA A 73 8.14 -10.32 -10.85
C ALA A 73 6.92 -10.11 -9.95
N THR A 74 5.78 -10.68 -10.33
CA THR A 74 4.55 -10.68 -9.52
C THR A 74 4.55 -11.80 -8.50
N GLY A 75 3.89 -11.61 -7.36
CA GLY A 75 3.61 -12.65 -6.35
C GLY A 75 3.24 -12.00 -5.01
N PRO A 76 3.25 -12.73 -3.90
CA PRO A 76 2.94 -12.15 -2.60
C PRO A 76 3.97 -11.07 -2.21
N VAL A 77 3.49 -9.96 -1.67
CA VAL A 77 4.32 -8.85 -1.17
C VAL A 77 3.89 -8.45 0.23
N ALA A 78 4.81 -7.87 1.00
CA ALA A 78 4.61 -7.64 2.43
C ALA A 78 3.43 -6.70 2.73
N VAL A 79 3.31 -5.59 1.99
CA VAL A 79 2.25 -4.59 2.15
C VAL A 79 0.87 -5.19 1.83
N VAL A 80 0.71 -5.79 0.65
CA VAL A 80 -0.55 -6.45 0.25
C VAL A 80 -0.93 -7.58 1.20
N SER A 81 0.06 -8.33 1.72
CA SER A 81 -0.18 -9.38 2.72
C SER A 81 -0.69 -8.79 4.03
N LEU A 82 -0.03 -7.76 4.55
CA LEU A 82 -0.45 -7.11 5.79
C LEU A 82 -1.85 -6.48 5.65
N MET A 83 -2.13 -5.84 4.52
CA MET A 83 -3.46 -5.30 4.23
C MET A 83 -4.51 -6.39 4.11
N THR A 84 -4.19 -7.51 3.47
CA THR A 84 -5.09 -8.68 3.43
C THR A 84 -5.45 -9.13 4.84
N ALA A 85 -4.49 -9.18 5.77
CA ALA A 85 -4.78 -9.52 7.16
C ALA A 85 -5.69 -8.48 7.83
N ALA A 86 -5.31 -7.21 7.76
CA ALA A 86 -6.05 -6.11 8.39
C ALA A 86 -7.48 -5.98 7.87
N SER A 87 -7.69 -6.13 6.55
CA SER A 87 -9.00 -6.02 5.92
C SER A 87 -9.93 -7.18 6.25
N LEU A 88 -9.39 -8.35 6.59
CA LEU A 88 -10.19 -9.56 6.85
C LEU A 88 -10.42 -9.84 8.34
N GLU A 89 -9.59 -9.27 9.21
CA GLU A 89 -9.67 -9.41 10.67
C GLU A 89 -11.04 -9.03 11.27
N PRO A 90 -11.77 -8.00 10.76
CA PRO A 90 -13.14 -7.71 11.21
C PRO A 90 -14.15 -8.81 10.88
N PHE A 91 -13.91 -9.59 9.80
CA PHE A 91 -14.88 -10.54 9.27
C PHE A 91 -14.63 -11.97 9.75
N ALA A 92 -13.37 -12.35 9.96
CA ALA A 92 -13.00 -13.69 10.40
C ALA A 92 -11.70 -13.69 11.20
N SER A 93 -11.56 -14.65 12.11
CA SER A 93 -10.31 -14.84 12.84
C SER A 93 -9.22 -15.41 11.94
N ALA A 94 -8.02 -14.83 11.98
CA ALA A 94 -6.86 -15.30 11.22
C ALA A 94 -6.62 -16.81 11.36
N GLY A 95 -6.29 -17.47 10.25
CA GLY A 95 -6.07 -18.92 10.18
C GLY A 95 -7.34 -19.79 10.24
N SER A 96 -8.54 -19.22 10.38
CA SER A 96 -9.80 -19.96 10.24
C SER A 96 -10.11 -20.29 8.77
N GLU A 97 -10.95 -21.29 8.53
CA GLU A 97 -11.40 -21.63 7.16
C GLU A 97 -12.17 -20.46 6.51
N GLY A 98 -12.97 -19.73 7.29
CA GLY A 98 -13.66 -18.52 6.83
C GLY A 98 -12.69 -17.43 6.40
N PHE A 99 -11.64 -17.19 7.18
CA PHE A 99 -10.60 -16.20 6.85
C PHE A 99 -9.86 -16.53 5.56
N ILE A 100 -9.49 -17.81 5.38
CA ILE A 100 -8.90 -18.31 4.13
C ILE A 100 -9.85 -18.08 2.95
N THR A 101 -11.13 -18.39 3.13
CA THR A 101 -12.15 -18.22 2.09
C THR A 101 -12.29 -16.74 1.70
N TYR A 102 -12.34 -15.83 2.68
CA TYR A 102 -12.39 -14.40 2.41
C TYR A 102 -11.11 -13.87 1.75
N ALA A 103 -9.93 -14.41 2.07
CA ALA A 103 -8.69 -14.05 1.39
C ALA A 103 -8.69 -14.42 -0.10
N ILE A 104 -9.25 -15.58 -0.44
CA ILE A 104 -9.40 -16.02 -1.83
C ILE A 104 -10.43 -15.15 -2.57
N VAL A 105 -11.58 -14.84 -1.93
CA VAL A 105 -12.59 -13.94 -2.51
C VAL A 105 -12.03 -12.53 -2.68
N LEU A 106 -11.26 -12.02 -1.71
CA LEU A 106 -10.60 -10.72 -1.81
C LEU A 106 -9.64 -10.68 -3.00
N ALA A 107 -8.88 -11.77 -3.26
CA ALA A 107 -8.03 -11.88 -4.44
C ALA A 107 -8.85 -11.78 -5.73
N LEU A 108 -10.00 -12.46 -5.80
CA LEU A 108 -10.91 -12.36 -6.93
C LEU A 108 -11.43 -10.93 -7.12
N THR A 109 -11.89 -10.27 -6.05
CA THR A 109 -12.41 -8.89 -6.09
C THR A 109 -11.33 -7.89 -6.52
N VAL A 110 -10.12 -7.99 -5.97
CA VAL A 110 -8.97 -7.19 -6.39
C VAL A 110 -8.68 -7.41 -7.88
N GLY A 111 -8.68 -8.66 -8.33
CA GLY A 111 -8.41 -9.01 -9.72
C GLY A 111 -9.46 -8.48 -10.70
N ILE A 112 -10.75 -8.58 -10.35
CA ILE A 112 -11.86 -8.03 -11.14
C ILE A 112 -11.73 -6.51 -11.23
N PHE A 113 -11.48 -5.84 -10.11
CA PHE A 113 -11.36 -4.38 -10.09
C PHE A 113 -10.15 -3.89 -10.90
N GLN A 114 -9.00 -4.55 -10.79
CA GLN A 114 -7.82 -4.27 -11.61
C GLN A 114 -8.09 -4.49 -13.11
N LEU A 115 -8.73 -5.61 -13.46
CA LEU A 115 -9.08 -5.89 -14.85
C LEU A 115 -10.02 -4.81 -15.42
N LEU A 116 -11.03 -4.40 -14.66
CA LEU A 116 -11.96 -3.33 -15.05
C LEU A 116 -11.24 -2.00 -15.28
N LEU A 117 -10.37 -1.58 -14.35
CA LEU A 117 -9.57 -0.37 -14.51
C LEU A 117 -8.69 -0.42 -15.76
N GLY A 118 -8.06 -1.56 -16.05
CA GLY A 118 -7.24 -1.76 -17.24
C GLY A 118 -8.04 -1.71 -18.54
N VAL A 119 -9.17 -2.43 -18.61
CA VAL A 119 -10.04 -2.48 -19.79
C VAL A 119 -10.69 -1.12 -20.08
N LEU A 120 -11.13 -0.41 -19.04
CA LEU A 120 -11.70 0.95 -19.16
C LEU A 120 -10.65 2.03 -19.40
N ARG A 121 -9.37 1.66 -19.49
CA ARG A 121 -8.22 2.58 -19.65
C ARG A 121 -8.12 3.63 -18.56
N LEU A 122 -8.54 3.27 -17.36
CA LEU A 122 -8.49 4.10 -16.16
C LEU A 122 -7.16 3.98 -15.41
N GLY A 123 -6.09 3.48 -16.05
CA GLY A 123 -4.76 3.41 -15.45
C GLY A 123 -4.18 4.77 -15.04
N LEU A 124 -4.73 5.88 -15.55
CA LEU A 124 -4.41 7.23 -15.09
C LEU A 124 -4.84 7.48 -13.64
N ILE A 125 -5.91 6.82 -13.15
CA ILE A 125 -6.43 7.01 -11.79
C ILE A 125 -5.35 6.74 -10.73
N VAL A 126 -4.41 5.86 -11.05
CA VAL A 126 -3.31 5.48 -10.15
C VAL A 126 -2.36 6.66 -9.90
N ASN A 127 -2.32 7.64 -10.80
CA ASN A 127 -1.55 8.87 -10.60
C ASN A 127 -2.19 9.83 -9.58
N PHE A 128 -3.41 9.59 -9.09
CA PHE A 128 -4.00 10.38 -7.99
C PHE A 128 -3.38 10.06 -6.64
N LEU A 129 -2.70 8.92 -6.49
CA LEU A 129 -1.90 8.63 -5.30
C LEU A 129 -0.58 9.41 -5.41
N SER A 130 -0.47 10.51 -4.66
CA SER A 130 0.73 11.34 -4.69
C SER A 130 1.91 10.63 -4.05
N HIS A 131 3.10 10.83 -4.63
CA HIS A 131 4.33 10.22 -4.14
C HIS A 131 4.59 10.43 -2.62
N PRO A 132 4.30 11.60 -2.02
CA PRO A 132 4.42 11.79 -0.57
C PRO A 132 3.54 10.85 0.26
N VAL A 133 2.29 10.59 -0.18
CA VAL A 133 1.37 9.67 0.50
C VAL A 133 1.92 8.25 0.48
N VAL A 134 2.39 7.79 -0.68
CA VAL A 134 3.02 6.46 -0.81
C VAL A 134 4.23 6.33 0.09
N ASN A 135 5.08 7.35 0.11
CA ASN A 135 6.30 7.33 0.92
C ASN A 135 5.97 7.30 2.42
N GLY A 136 5.05 8.15 2.88
CA GLY A 136 4.58 8.14 4.27
C GLY A 136 4.00 6.79 4.69
N PHE A 137 3.10 6.25 3.87
CA PHE A 137 2.47 4.95 4.10
C PHE A 137 3.49 3.80 4.10
N THR A 138 4.37 3.72 3.09
CA THR A 138 5.33 2.61 2.95
C THR A 138 6.31 2.56 4.11
N ASN A 139 6.76 3.72 4.60
CA ASN A 139 7.63 3.78 5.78
C ASN A 139 6.91 3.32 7.06
N ALA A 140 5.64 3.71 7.25
CA ALA A 140 4.85 3.24 8.39
C ALA A 140 4.59 1.73 8.30
N ALA A 141 4.17 1.25 7.13
CA ALA A 141 3.97 -0.17 6.85
C ALA A 141 5.26 -0.97 7.09
N ALA A 142 6.42 -0.48 6.67
CA ALA A 142 7.71 -1.12 6.92
C ALA A 142 7.95 -1.31 8.43
N ILE A 143 7.76 -0.28 9.25
CA ILE A 143 7.92 -0.39 10.71
C ILE A 143 6.92 -1.38 11.31
N ILE A 144 5.66 -1.35 10.88
CA ILE A 144 4.61 -2.26 11.36
C ILE A 144 4.95 -3.71 11.00
N ILE A 145 5.35 -3.96 9.75
CA ILE A 145 5.76 -5.29 9.29
C ILE A 145 6.96 -5.76 10.09
N GLY A 146 8.00 -4.94 10.25
CA GLY A 146 9.21 -5.32 10.99
C GLY A 146 8.91 -5.65 12.46
N THR A 147 8.21 -4.77 13.15
CA THR A 147 7.84 -4.98 14.56
C THR A 147 6.91 -6.17 14.77
N SER A 148 6.03 -6.49 13.80
CA SER A 148 5.18 -7.68 13.86
C SER A 148 5.95 -9.01 13.85
N GLN A 149 7.23 -9.01 13.46
CA GLN A 149 8.07 -10.21 13.43
C GLN A 149 8.79 -10.50 14.74
N LEU A 150 8.80 -9.54 15.68
CA LEU A 150 9.53 -9.68 16.94
C LEU A 150 9.06 -10.88 17.78
N SER A 151 7.75 -11.15 17.82
CA SER A 151 7.19 -12.29 18.56
C SER A 151 7.78 -13.63 18.10
N LYS A 152 7.91 -13.82 16.78
CA LYS A 152 8.50 -15.02 16.19
C LYS A 152 10.01 -15.11 16.40
N LEU A 153 10.72 -13.98 16.45
CA LEU A 153 12.16 -13.94 16.73
C LEU A 153 12.45 -14.29 18.19
N PHE A 154 11.68 -13.75 19.14
CA PHE A 154 11.83 -14.08 20.57
C PHE A 154 11.23 -15.45 20.94
N GLY A 155 10.38 -16.02 20.08
CA GLY A 155 9.68 -17.27 20.37
C GLY A 155 8.59 -17.12 21.43
N VAL A 156 7.92 -15.97 21.45
CA VAL A 156 6.83 -15.63 22.38
C VAL A 156 5.49 -15.57 21.66
N TYR A 157 4.41 -15.92 22.37
CA TYR A 157 3.05 -15.92 21.84
C TYR A 157 2.22 -14.86 22.57
N VAL A 158 1.82 -13.82 21.84
CA VAL A 158 1.09 -12.68 22.37
C VAL A 158 -0.20 -12.49 21.59
N ASP A 159 -1.28 -12.22 22.31
CA ASP A 159 -2.56 -11.85 21.70
C ASP A 159 -2.51 -10.42 21.16
N LYS A 160 -2.99 -10.25 19.93
CA LYS A 160 -3.12 -8.92 19.31
C LYS A 160 -4.03 -8.02 20.16
N ALA A 161 -3.62 -6.77 20.30
CA ALA A 161 -4.40 -5.71 20.91
C ALA A 161 -5.18 -4.92 19.85
N PRO A 162 -6.14 -4.06 20.24
CA PRO A 162 -6.86 -3.18 19.31
C PRO A 162 -5.94 -2.30 18.47
N HIS A 163 -4.83 -1.86 19.07
CA HIS A 163 -3.80 -1.10 18.38
C HIS A 163 -2.48 -1.87 18.28
N HIS A 164 -1.74 -1.64 17.19
CA HIS A 164 -0.47 -2.33 16.95
C HIS A 164 0.60 -1.98 17.99
N TYR A 165 0.67 -0.72 18.44
CA TYR A 165 1.65 -0.30 19.44
C TYR A 165 1.47 -1.03 20.79
N GLU A 166 0.24 -1.28 21.21
CA GLU A 166 -0.06 -2.07 22.42
C GLU A 166 0.38 -3.53 22.25
N THR A 167 0.21 -4.09 21.05
CA THR A 167 0.70 -5.44 20.73
C THR A 167 2.22 -5.50 20.85
N ILE A 168 2.95 -4.49 20.36
CA ILE A 168 4.40 -4.42 20.49
C ILE A 168 4.82 -4.35 21.97
N ILE A 169 4.16 -3.52 22.77
CA ILE A 169 4.45 -3.41 24.21
C ILE A 169 4.31 -4.78 24.89
N ARG A 170 3.20 -5.48 24.65
CA ARG A 170 2.98 -6.85 25.17
C ARG A 170 4.03 -7.85 24.70
N VAL A 171 4.51 -7.73 23.45
CA VAL A 171 5.61 -8.57 22.93
C VAL A 171 6.92 -8.29 23.66
N ILE A 172 7.23 -7.02 23.92
CA ILE A 172 8.43 -6.63 24.65
C ILE A 172 8.35 -7.12 26.09
N GLU A 173 7.23 -6.90 26.78
CA GLU A 173 6.99 -7.40 28.14
C GLU A 173 7.14 -8.93 28.21
N SER A 174 6.49 -9.65 27.30
CA SER A 174 6.60 -11.11 27.22
C SER A 174 8.03 -11.57 26.94
N ALA A 175 8.77 -10.87 26.07
CA ALA A 175 10.16 -11.18 25.76
C ALA A 175 11.10 -10.97 26.96
N PHE A 176 10.85 -9.95 27.79
CA PHE A 176 11.56 -9.72 29.06
C PHE A 176 11.30 -10.83 30.08
N HIS A 177 10.06 -11.30 30.19
CA HIS A 177 9.71 -12.42 31.07
C HIS A 177 10.28 -13.75 30.57
N TYR A 178 10.24 -13.97 29.26
CA TYR A 178 10.77 -15.17 28.64
C TYR A 178 11.15 -14.95 27.18
N THR A 179 12.36 -15.34 26.83
CA THR A 179 12.79 -15.46 25.43
C THR A 179 13.27 -16.89 25.18
N HIS A 180 12.79 -17.54 24.11
CA HIS A 180 13.30 -18.85 23.71
C HIS A 180 14.65 -18.67 23.01
N LEU A 181 15.75 -18.72 23.78
CA LEU A 181 17.11 -18.47 23.30
C LEU A 181 17.48 -19.26 22.03
N PRO A 182 17.15 -20.56 21.87
CA PRO A 182 17.42 -21.28 20.63
C PRO A 182 16.69 -20.68 19.42
N THR A 183 15.45 -20.20 19.59
CA THR A 183 14.71 -19.54 18.51
C THR A 183 15.35 -18.21 18.11
N LEU A 184 15.74 -17.42 19.11
CA LEU A 184 16.44 -16.16 18.89
C LEU A 184 17.78 -16.39 18.18
N ALA A 185 18.56 -17.39 18.61
CA ALA A 185 19.82 -17.77 17.99
C ALA A 185 19.63 -18.18 16.52
N MET A 186 18.60 -18.97 16.20
CA MET A 186 18.26 -19.32 14.82
C MET A 186 17.88 -18.10 13.96
N GLY A 187 17.12 -17.17 14.53
CA GLY A 187 16.76 -15.92 13.87
C GLY A 187 17.99 -15.05 13.56
N ILE A 188 18.86 -14.84 14.56
CA ILE A 188 20.11 -14.07 14.42
C ILE A 188 21.06 -14.73 13.43
N LEU A 189 21.24 -16.05 13.52
CA LEU A 189 22.07 -16.82 12.60
C LEU A 189 21.58 -16.66 11.15
N SER A 190 20.27 -16.73 10.92
CA SER A 190 19.67 -16.50 9.60
C SER A 190 19.99 -15.10 9.05
N ILE A 191 19.85 -14.06 9.89
CA ILE A 191 20.21 -12.68 9.51
C ILE A 191 21.70 -12.57 9.20
N ALA A 192 22.57 -13.15 10.05
CA ALA A 192 24.02 -13.13 9.87
C ALA A 192 24.42 -13.80 8.54
N ILE A 193 23.83 -14.96 8.21
CA ILE A 193 24.06 -15.63 6.92
C ILE A 193 23.60 -14.74 5.76
N MET A 194 22.39 -14.19 5.81
CA MET A 194 21.88 -13.34 4.73
C MET A 194 22.72 -12.08 4.51
N VAL A 195 23.10 -11.39 5.58
CA VAL A 195 23.92 -10.17 5.51
C VAL A 195 25.35 -10.50 5.07
N GLY A 196 25.95 -11.56 5.62
CA GLY A 196 27.30 -12.01 5.28
C GLY A 196 27.41 -12.40 3.81
N LEU A 197 26.52 -13.28 3.33
CA LEU A 197 26.52 -13.71 1.93
C LEU A 197 26.20 -12.56 0.96
N LYS A 198 25.28 -11.67 1.33
CA LYS A 198 24.98 -10.48 0.52
C LYS A 198 26.19 -9.55 0.36
N ARG A 199 27.03 -9.44 1.39
CA ARG A 199 28.28 -8.66 1.34
C ARG A 199 29.38 -9.35 0.54
N LEU A 200 29.50 -10.68 0.65
CA LEU A 200 30.53 -11.46 -0.06
C LEU A 200 30.25 -11.58 -1.55
N ASN A 201 29.03 -11.97 -1.92
CA ASN A 201 28.62 -12.06 -3.32
C ASN A 201 27.09 -11.85 -3.47
N PRO A 202 26.66 -10.66 -3.90
CA PRO A 202 25.24 -10.32 -4.01
C PRO A 202 24.48 -11.14 -5.08
N LYS A 203 25.18 -11.86 -5.96
CA LYS A 203 24.56 -12.74 -6.96
C LYS A 203 24.11 -14.08 -6.39
N MET A 204 24.61 -14.49 -5.22
CA MET A 204 24.20 -15.76 -4.62
C MET A 204 22.81 -15.63 -3.98
N PRO A 205 21.96 -16.66 -4.02
CA PRO A 205 20.63 -16.66 -3.40
C PRO A 205 20.75 -16.77 -1.87
N PHE A 206 21.15 -15.68 -1.22
CA PHE A 206 21.46 -15.61 0.22
C PHE A 206 20.28 -15.98 1.12
N VAL A 207 19.04 -15.69 0.69
CA VAL A 207 17.82 -16.09 1.41
C VAL A 207 17.68 -17.60 1.45
N LEU A 208 17.86 -18.27 0.31
CA LEU A 208 17.78 -19.74 0.23
C LEU A 208 18.88 -20.39 1.06
N ALA A 209 20.11 -19.86 1.00
CA ALA A 209 21.22 -20.40 1.77
C ALA A 209 20.92 -20.36 3.28
N ALA A 210 20.41 -19.23 3.78
CA ALA A 210 19.99 -19.13 5.18
C ALA A 210 18.89 -20.15 5.53
N VAL A 211 17.86 -20.26 4.68
CA VAL A 211 16.76 -21.23 4.84
C VAL A 211 17.25 -22.67 4.84
N ALA A 212 18.10 -23.06 3.89
CA ALA A 212 18.62 -24.42 3.77
C ALA A 212 19.49 -24.79 4.98
N ILE A 213 20.46 -23.94 5.34
CA ILE A 213 21.37 -24.19 6.47
C ILE A 213 20.58 -24.30 7.78
N THR A 214 19.66 -23.36 8.02
CA THR A 214 18.87 -23.37 9.26
C THR A 214 17.86 -24.51 9.31
N THR A 215 17.33 -24.96 8.17
CA THR A 215 16.48 -26.15 8.10
C THR A 215 17.26 -27.42 8.42
N ILE A 216 18.49 -27.55 7.90
CA ILE A 216 19.37 -28.69 8.22
C ILE A 216 19.72 -28.70 9.71
N ILE A 217 20.06 -27.55 10.29
CA ILE A 217 20.33 -27.43 11.74
C ILE A 217 19.08 -27.80 12.54
N SER A 218 17.91 -27.29 12.14
CA SER A 218 16.64 -27.57 12.79
C SER A 218 16.31 -29.06 12.79
N TRP A 219 16.50 -29.73 11.64
CA TRP A 219 16.31 -31.16 11.51
C TRP A 219 17.32 -31.96 12.34
N ALA A 220 18.61 -31.65 12.24
CA ALA A 220 19.68 -32.37 12.93
C ALA A 220 19.61 -32.24 14.46
N THR A 221 19.12 -31.09 14.96
CA THR A 221 18.94 -30.85 16.40
C THR A 221 17.57 -31.25 16.93
N GLY A 222 16.65 -31.69 16.05
CA GLY A 222 15.27 -32.01 16.41
C GLY A 222 14.43 -30.79 16.85
N PHE A 223 14.82 -29.56 16.50
CA PHE A 223 14.41 -28.26 17.08
C PHE A 223 12.97 -28.09 17.62
N GLU A 224 11.95 -28.73 17.03
CA GLU A 224 10.55 -28.59 17.43
C GLU A 224 10.17 -29.25 18.77
N HIS A 225 10.60 -30.50 19.02
CA HIS A 225 10.27 -31.31 20.22
C HIS A 225 8.84 -31.06 20.77
N ASN A 226 7.82 -31.40 19.98
CA ASN A 226 6.44 -31.39 20.46
C ASN A 226 6.07 -32.75 21.05
N GLU A 227 5.27 -32.70 22.11
CA GLU A 227 4.65 -33.87 22.74
C GLU A 227 3.12 -33.71 22.72
N THR A 228 2.39 -34.82 22.62
CA THR A 228 0.93 -34.83 22.73
C THR A 228 0.52 -35.51 24.03
N ALA A 229 -0.31 -34.84 24.82
CA ALA A 229 -0.77 -35.35 26.10
C ALA A 229 -2.30 -35.27 26.22
N ALA A 230 -2.93 -36.28 26.81
CA ALA A 230 -4.31 -36.20 27.23
C ALA A 230 -4.45 -35.20 28.39
N ILE A 231 -5.63 -34.61 28.56
CA ILE A 231 -5.93 -33.68 29.66
C ILE A 231 -5.65 -34.31 31.03
N THR A 232 -5.85 -35.62 31.16
CA THR A 232 -5.57 -36.41 32.37
C THR A 232 -4.09 -36.61 32.66
N GLN A 233 -3.20 -36.32 31.71
CA GLN A 233 -1.73 -36.36 31.88
C GLN A 233 -1.17 -35.01 32.35
N ILE A 234 -1.99 -33.95 32.39
CA ILE A 234 -1.65 -32.67 33.02
C ILE A 234 -2.02 -32.75 34.50
N MET A 235 -1.01 -32.79 35.37
CA MET A 235 -1.18 -33.09 36.81
C MET A 235 -1.54 -31.83 37.63
N ASP A 236 -2.60 -31.13 37.22
CA ASP A 236 -3.17 -29.98 37.92
C ASP A 236 -4.66 -29.82 37.57
N GLU A 237 -5.55 -30.05 38.54
CA GLU A 237 -7.01 -30.00 38.35
C GLU A 237 -7.49 -28.61 37.88
N LYS A 238 -6.88 -27.52 38.37
CA LYS A 238 -7.29 -26.16 37.98
C LYS A 238 -7.01 -25.90 36.50
N ILE A 239 -5.88 -26.41 36.00
CA ILE A 239 -5.51 -26.25 34.59
C ILE A 239 -6.47 -27.07 33.71
N GLN A 240 -6.86 -28.27 34.14
CA GLN A 240 -7.85 -29.09 33.42
C GLN A 240 -9.21 -28.36 33.34
N GLU A 241 -9.68 -27.78 34.44
CA GLU A 241 -10.91 -26.97 34.47
C GLU A 241 -10.83 -25.75 33.54
N GLU A 242 -9.69 -25.05 33.52
CA GLU A 242 -9.47 -23.91 32.63
C GLU A 242 -9.51 -24.31 31.15
N ILE A 243 -8.89 -25.45 30.78
CA ILE A 243 -8.93 -25.99 29.42
C ILE A 243 -10.36 -26.34 29.01
N GLN A 244 -11.14 -26.97 29.89
CA GLN A 244 -12.55 -27.28 29.63
C GLN A 244 -13.38 -26.01 29.48
N SER A 245 -13.19 -25.02 30.36
CA SER A 245 -13.85 -23.72 30.31
C SER A 245 -13.53 -22.97 29.01
N PHE A 246 -12.28 -23.05 28.55
CA PHE A 246 -11.86 -22.51 27.25
C PHE A 246 -12.62 -23.20 26.10
N ASN A 247 -12.66 -24.53 26.07
CA ASN A 247 -13.34 -25.28 25.02
C ASN A 247 -14.84 -24.98 24.96
N ILE A 248 -15.51 -24.88 26.12
CA ILE A 248 -16.92 -24.48 26.21
C ILE A 248 -17.14 -23.08 25.66
N THR A 249 -16.23 -22.15 25.99
CA THR A 249 -16.30 -20.76 25.51
C THR A 249 -16.09 -20.67 24.00
N ILE A 250 -15.13 -21.43 23.44
CA ILE A 250 -14.91 -21.48 21.98
C ILE A 250 -16.12 -22.09 21.26
N GLN A 251 -16.73 -23.13 21.82
CA GLN A 251 -17.93 -23.73 21.26
C GLN A 251 -19.11 -22.74 21.27
N SER A 252 -19.31 -21.99 22.37
CA SER A 252 -20.37 -20.98 22.43
C SER A 252 -20.19 -19.85 21.41
N ILE A 253 -18.94 -19.42 21.14
CA ILE A 253 -18.64 -18.44 20.08
C ILE A 253 -19.09 -18.99 18.72
N LYS A 254 -18.83 -20.27 18.44
CA LYS A 254 -19.22 -20.93 17.18
C LYS A 254 -20.74 -20.97 17.04
N ASP A 255 -21.45 -21.39 18.10
CA ASP A 255 -22.90 -21.51 18.09
C ASP A 255 -23.58 -20.13 17.93
N LEU A 256 -23.14 -19.12 18.69
CA LEU A 256 -23.62 -17.73 18.56
C LEU A 256 -23.35 -17.15 17.17
N SER A 257 -22.20 -17.48 16.56
CA SER A 257 -21.87 -17.04 15.20
C SER A 257 -22.79 -17.65 14.14
N VAL A 258 -23.19 -18.91 14.32
CA VAL A 258 -24.17 -19.58 13.45
C VAL A 258 -25.54 -18.90 13.59
N ASP A 259 -25.98 -18.62 14.81
CA ASP A 259 -27.26 -17.95 15.06
C ASP A 259 -27.28 -16.53 14.50
N ARG A 260 -26.19 -15.77 14.66
CA ARG A 260 -26.02 -14.46 14.02
C ARG A 260 -26.15 -14.56 12.50
N THR A 261 -25.53 -15.57 11.90
CA THR A 261 -25.56 -15.75 10.43
C THR A 261 -26.98 -16.05 9.93
N LYS A 262 -27.73 -16.89 10.65
CA LYS A 262 -29.15 -17.16 10.34
C LYS A 262 -29.98 -15.88 10.42
N LEU A 263 -29.80 -15.11 11.48
CA LEU A 263 -30.54 -13.86 11.69
C LEU A 263 -30.20 -12.80 10.64
N THR A 264 -28.93 -12.66 10.26
CA THR A 264 -28.53 -11.77 9.15
C THR A 264 -29.15 -12.20 7.83
N SER A 265 -29.20 -13.51 7.55
CA SER A 265 -29.90 -14.03 6.36
C SER A 265 -31.41 -13.75 6.41
N GLU A 266 -32.02 -13.81 7.59
CA GLU A 266 -33.44 -13.49 7.77
C GLU A 266 -33.71 -12.00 7.49
N ILE A 267 -32.85 -11.10 7.97
CA ILE A 267 -32.88 -9.66 7.67
C ILE A 267 -32.81 -9.41 6.16
N GLU A 268 -31.88 -10.09 5.47
CA GLU A 268 -31.72 -9.94 4.01
C GLU A 268 -32.94 -10.48 3.25
N SER A 269 -33.56 -11.58 3.70
CA SER A 269 -34.72 -12.18 3.03
C SER A 269 -36.03 -11.40 3.17
N ARG A 270 -36.19 -10.64 4.26
CA ARG A 270 -37.44 -9.93 4.59
C ARG A 270 -37.40 -8.46 4.15
N HIS A 271 -37.33 -8.24 2.83
CA HIS A 271 -37.34 -6.88 2.27
C HIS A 271 -38.64 -6.10 2.56
N ASP A 272 -39.77 -6.79 2.66
CA ASP A 272 -41.11 -6.20 2.90
C ASP A 272 -41.47 -6.02 4.39
N ALA A 273 -40.56 -6.35 5.32
CA ALA A 273 -40.81 -6.21 6.75
C ALA A 273 -41.00 -4.74 7.17
N SER A 274 -41.85 -4.54 8.17
CA SER A 274 -42.11 -3.22 8.75
C SER A 274 -40.84 -2.63 9.38
N THR A 275 -40.77 -1.29 9.49
CA THR A 275 -39.61 -0.59 10.07
C THR A 275 -39.27 -1.07 11.48
N LEU A 276 -40.30 -1.40 12.28
CA LEU A 276 -40.15 -1.94 13.64
C LEU A 276 -39.57 -3.35 13.66
N GLU A 277 -40.03 -4.24 12.77
CA GLU A 277 -39.48 -5.60 12.66
C GLU A 277 -38.03 -5.60 12.20
N LYS A 278 -37.68 -4.74 11.23
CA LYS A 278 -36.28 -4.59 10.79
C LYS A 278 -35.38 -4.10 11.92
N LEU A 279 -35.87 -3.15 12.73
CA LEU A 279 -35.14 -2.63 13.88
C LEU A 279 -34.97 -3.71 14.97
N ASP A 280 -35.99 -4.53 15.24
CA ASP A 280 -35.90 -5.63 16.22
C ASP A 280 -34.91 -6.71 15.78
N LEU A 281 -34.94 -7.12 14.51
CA LEU A 281 -33.96 -8.06 13.97
C LEU A 281 -32.53 -7.50 14.03
N GLN A 282 -32.34 -6.22 13.72
CA GLN A 282 -31.04 -5.54 13.87
C GLN A 282 -30.60 -5.46 15.33
N TYR A 283 -31.51 -5.19 16.25
CA TYR A 283 -31.24 -5.21 17.69
C TYR A 283 -30.77 -6.59 18.14
N GLN A 284 -31.50 -7.65 17.78
CA GLN A 284 -31.12 -9.04 18.09
C GLN A 284 -29.73 -9.40 17.50
N ALA A 285 -29.44 -8.98 16.27
CA ALA A 285 -28.14 -9.20 15.64
C ALA A 285 -27.01 -8.46 16.37
N THR A 286 -27.29 -7.25 16.86
CA THR A 286 -26.35 -6.44 17.66
C THR A 286 -26.10 -7.10 19.02
N VAL A 287 -27.13 -7.61 19.69
CA VAL A 287 -27.01 -8.35 20.96
C VAL A 287 -26.19 -9.62 20.77
N LEU A 288 -26.42 -10.40 19.71
CA LEU A 288 -25.61 -11.57 19.40
C LEU A 288 -24.15 -11.21 19.17
N THR A 289 -23.89 -10.10 18.47
CA THR A 289 -22.52 -9.60 18.24
C THR A 289 -21.85 -9.24 19.57
N ALA A 290 -22.52 -8.49 20.45
CA ALA A 290 -22.00 -8.16 21.77
C ALA A 290 -21.71 -9.40 22.64
N ARG A 291 -22.57 -10.44 22.56
CA ARG A 291 -22.34 -11.73 23.27
C ARG A 291 -21.13 -12.48 22.71
N ILE A 292 -20.96 -12.50 21.39
CA ILE A 292 -19.79 -13.08 20.74
C ILE A 292 -18.52 -12.36 21.21
N ASP A 293 -18.54 -11.03 21.27
CA ASP A 293 -17.37 -10.24 21.69
C ASP A 293 -17.03 -10.45 23.16
N ALA A 294 -18.03 -10.53 24.05
CA ALA A 294 -17.84 -10.89 25.45
C ALA A 294 -17.23 -12.31 25.61
N ALA A 295 -17.73 -13.29 24.85
CA ALA A 295 -17.20 -14.65 24.86
C ALA A 295 -15.77 -14.71 24.31
N LYS A 296 -15.44 -13.95 23.25
CA LYS A 296 -14.08 -13.81 22.73
C LYS A 296 -13.13 -13.19 23.76
N ALA A 297 -13.56 -12.15 24.48
CA ALA A 297 -12.77 -11.53 25.53
C ALA A 297 -12.44 -12.54 26.64
N LYS A 298 -13.44 -13.29 27.12
CA LYS A 298 -13.25 -14.37 28.11
C LYS A 298 -12.31 -15.47 27.60
N ALA A 299 -12.47 -15.91 26.35
CA ALA A 299 -11.58 -16.90 25.75
C ALA A 299 -10.13 -16.39 25.65
N SER A 300 -9.94 -15.10 25.35
CA SER A 300 -8.62 -14.45 25.31
C SER A 300 -7.97 -14.39 26.69
N GLU A 301 -8.74 -14.11 27.73
CA GLU A 301 -8.25 -14.09 29.11
C GLU A 301 -7.79 -15.47 29.57
N ILE A 302 -8.61 -16.51 29.38
CA ILE A 302 -8.25 -17.90 29.72
C ILE A 302 -7.02 -18.32 28.91
N ARG A 303 -6.97 -17.99 27.62
CA ARG A 303 -5.85 -18.32 26.75
C ARG A 303 -4.54 -17.66 27.19
N THR A 304 -4.56 -16.39 27.58
CA THR A 304 -3.39 -15.68 28.08
C THR A 304 -2.86 -16.39 29.34
N ARG A 305 -3.74 -16.71 30.30
CA ARG A 305 -3.37 -17.45 31.50
C ARG A 305 -2.77 -18.82 31.18
N LEU A 306 -3.40 -19.61 30.32
CA LEU A 306 -2.89 -20.93 29.91
C LEU A 306 -1.54 -20.86 29.19
N ARG A 307 -1.22 -19.76 28.48
CA ARG A 307 0.08 -19.57 27.79
C ARG A 307 1.22 -19.21 28.73
N GLU A 308 0.92 -18.57 29.85
CA GLU A 308 1.92 -18.20 30.87
C GLU A 308 2.36 -19.40 31.71
N ILE A 309 1.56 -20.48 31.70
CA ILE A 309 1.88 -21.70 32.43
C ILE A 309 3.01 -22.46 31.73
N HIS A 310 4.04 -22.77 32.51
CA HIS A 310 5.20 -23.55 32.12
C HIS A 310 5.13 -24.94 32.71
N PHE A 311 5.35 -25.96 31.89
CA PHE A 311 5.30 -27.36 32.27
C PHE A 311 6.69 -28.01 32.25
N SER A 312 6.90 -28.97 33.14
CA SER A 312 8.06 -29.89 33.11
C SER A 312 7.54 -31.32 32.89
N ALA A 313 8.24 -32.09 32.06
CA ALA A 313 7.86 -33.46 31.72
C ALA A 313 8.54 -34.45 32.68
N VAL A 314 7.74 -35.35 33.26
CA VAL A 314 8.16 -36.38 34.21
C VAL A 314 7.68 -37.74 33.68
N GLU A 315 8.51 -38.76 33.77
CA GLU A 315 8.12 -40.12 33.37
C GLU A 315 7.41 -40.81 34.54
N ASP A 316 6.14 -41.18 34.36
CA ASP A 316 5.38 -41.94 35.34
C ASP A 316 5.25 -43.41 34.90
N THR A 317 5.62 -44.31 35.81
CA THR A 317 5.63 -45.78 35.65
C THR A 317 4.29 -46.40 35.24
N GLY A 318 3.16 -45.68 35.31
CA GLY A 318 1.84 -46.17 34.89
C GLY A 318 1.11 -45.35 33.80
N LYS A 319 1.52 -44.11 33.53
CA LYS A 319 0.79 -43.16 32.64
C LYS A 319 1.63 -42.58 31.50
N GLY A 320 2.87 -43.03 31.35
CA GLY A 320 3.82 -42.48 30.38
C GLY A 320 4.31 -41.09 30.82
N ILE A 321 4.55 -40.20 29.86
CA ILE A 321 4.99 -38.84 30.15
C ILE A 321 3.84 -38.00 30.73
N VAL A 322 4.04 -37.45 31.92
CA VAL A 322 3.09 -36.57 32.62
C VAL A 322 3.69 -35.18 32.81
N PHE A 323 2.82 -34.16 32.87
CA PHE A 323 3.23 -32.76 32.88
C PHE A 323 2.82 -32.07 34.17
N TYR A 324 3.80 -31.51 34.88
CA TYR A 324 3.60 -30.73 36.10
C TYR A 324 3.88 -29.26 35.86
N LYS A 325 3.15 -28.37 36.56
CA LYS A 325 3.50 -26.95 36.60
C LYS A 325 4.90 -26.79 37.19
N LYS A 326 5.77 -26.00 36.51
CA LYS A 326 7.19 -25.84 36.86
C LYS A 326 7.44 -25.36 38.30
N GLU A 327 6.47 -24.69 38.92
CA GLU A 327 6.58 -24.13 40.27
C GLU A 327 6.11 -25.09 41.38
N SER A 328 5.53 -26.24 41.03
CA SER A 328 5.02 -27.22 41.99
C SER A 328 6.15 -28.15 42.50
N PRO A 329 6.04 -28.70 43.72
CA PRO A 329 7.04 -29.65 44.25
C PRO A 329 7.17 -30.85 43.30
N MET A 330 8.36 -30.99 42.72
CA MET A 330 8.62 -31.95 41.63
C MET A 330 9.08 -33.32 42.15
N PRO A 331 8.67 -34.42 41.51
CA PRO A 331 9.35 -35.73 41.64
C PRO A 331 10.79 -35.68 41.10
N GLU A 332 11.69 -36.53 41.60
CA GLU A 332 13.12 -36.53 41.24
C GLU A 332 13.43 -37.00 39.79
N THR A 333 12.53 -37.76 39.15
CA THR A 333 12.76 -38.36 37.83
C THR A 333 12.28 -37.47 36.67
N ARG A 334 13.18 -36.69 36.07
CA ARG A 334 12.90 -35.87 34.88
C ARG A 334 13.11 -36.64 33.57
N VAL A 335 12.28 -36.36 32.57
CA VAL A 335 12.51 -36.77 31.18
C VAL A 335 13.56 -35.87 30.51
N ASP A 336 13.46 -34.55 30.73
CA ASP A 336 14.38 -33.53 30.21
C ASP A 336 14.26 -32.23 31.03
N ASP A 337 15.21 -31.29 30.92
CA ASP A 337 15.21 -29.97 31.54
C ASP A 337 14.41 -28.91 30.74
N ARG A 338 13.67 -29.34 29.72
CA ARG A 338 12.90 -28.46 28.85
C ARG A 338 11.66 -27.90 29.51
N VAL A 339 11.31 -26.70 29.07
CA VAL A 339 10.07 -26.04 29.46
C VAL A 339 9.04 -26.27 28.36
N TYR A 340 8.01 -27.04 28.69
CA TYR A 340 6.89 -27.30 27.80
C TYR A 340 5.80 -26.23 27.96
N ARG A 341 5.08 -25.96 26.87
CA ARG A 341 4.00 -24.98 26.80
C ARG A 341 2.84 -25.51 25.99
N ILE A 342 1.62 -25.18 26.39
CA ILE A 342 0.43 -25.55 25.61
C ILE A 342 0.38 -24.70 24.33
N ARG A 343 0.34 -25.34 23.17
CA ARG A 343 0.07 -24.67 21.89
C ARG A 343 -1.42 -24.35 21.80
N ILE A 344 -1.81 -23.16 22.25
CA ILE A 344 -3.20 -22.70 22.27
C ILE A 344 -3.45 -21.53 21.30
N GLY A 345 -4.46 -21.68 20.45
CA GLY A 345 -4.84 -20.74 19.39
C GLY A 345 -6.26 -20.17 19.56
N ASN A 346 -6.95 -19.96 18.44
CA ASN A 346 -8.38 -19.56 18.38
C ASN A 346 -9.33 -20.78 18.26
N LYS A 347 -8.80 -22.00 18.28
CA LYS A 347 -9.57 -23.25 18.14
C LYS A 347 -9.64 -23.97 19.48
N ALA A 348 -10.70 -24.76 19.68
CA ALA A 348 -10.82 -25.64 20.83
C ALA A 348 -9.65 -26.65 20.85
N LEU A 349 -9.18 -26.96 22.05
CA LEU A 349 -8.15 -27.97 22.29
C LEU A 349 -8.77 -29.37 22.27
N ASP A 350 -8.11 -30.32 21.63
CA ASP A 350 -8.48 -31.73 21.74
C ASP A 350 -8.08 -32.23 23.13
N THR A 351 -9.05 -32.62 23.94
CA THR A 351 -8.82 -33.08 25.32
C THR A 351 -8.06 -34.39 25.39
N ASN A 352 -8.02 -35.16 24.30
CA ASN A 352 -7.27 -36.42 24.22
C ASN A 352 -5.85 -36.24 23.68
N ALA A 353 -5.59 -35.13 22.98
CA ALA A 353 -4.33 -34.87 22.28
C ALA A 353 -3.95 -33.38 22.34
N ILE A 354 -3.65 -32.89 23.54
CA ILE A 354 -3.18 -31.53 23.76
C ILE A 354 -1.73 -31.43 23.30
N ASN A 355 -1.48 -30.53 22.35
CA ASN A 355 -0.13 -30.28 21.82
C ASN A 355 0.66 -29.41 22.79
N LEU A 356 1.75 -29.97 23.31
CA LEU A 356 2.73 -29.31 24.17
C LEU A 356 4.02 -29.10 23.37
N SER A 357 4.51 -27.87 23.30
CA SER A 357 5.78 -27.55 22.63
C SER A 357 6.90 -27.34 23.64
N GLY A 358 7.95 -28.17 23.57
CA GLY A 358 9.18 -28.05 24.36
C GLY A 358 10.37 -27.46 23.58
N GLY A 359 10.20 -27.20 22.29
CA GLY A 359 11.21 -26.60 21.42
C GLY A 359 10.69 -25.38 20.64
N GLY A 360 11.40 -25.02 19.58
CA GLY A 360 11.07 -23.86 18.76
C GLY A 360 10.03 -24.15 17.69
N ALA A 361 9.31 -23.11 17.26
CA ALA A 361 8.27 -23.27 16.24
C ALA A 361 8.86 -23.47 14.84
N VAL A 362 8.34 -24.45 14.10
CA VAL A 362 8.65 -24.72 12.68
C VAL A 362 7.43 -24.50 11.79
N VAL A 363 7.60 -24.60 10.48
CA VAL A 363 6.49 -24.49 9.51
C VAL A 363 5.48 -25.62 9.69
N GLY A 364 5.96 -26.84 9.93
CA GLY A 364 5.11 -28.01 10.12
C GLY A 364 4.53 -28.53 8.80
N ASP A 365 3.42 -29.26 8.88
CA ASP A 365 2.86 -29.98 7.74
C ASP A 365 2.39 -29.07 6.60
N ILE A 366 2.89 -29.37 5.40
CA ILE A 366 2.52 -28.72 4.14
C ILE A 366 1.79 -29.75 3.28
N PRO A 367 0.57 -29.45 2.79
CA PRO A 367 -0.14 -30.34 1.89
C PRO A 367 0.71 -30.73 0.68
N LYS A 368 0.81 -32.03 0.40
CA LYS A 368 1.50 -32.53 -0.79
C LYS A 368 0.64 -32.32 -2.03
N GLY A 369 1.27 -31.97 -3.15
CA GLY A 369 0.61 -31.85 -4.43
C GLY A 369 0.09 -30.44 -4.73
N LEU A 370 -0.57 -30.31 -5.89
CA LEU A 370 -1.12 -29.05 -6.35
C LEU A 370 -2.40 -28.68 -5.58
N PRO A 371 -2.68 -27.38 -5.38
CA PRO A 371 -3.95 -26.95 -4.82
C PRO A 371 -5.10 -27.42 -5.71
N LYS A 372 -6.16 -27.95 -5.10
CA LYS A 372 -7.40 -28.27 -5.82
C LYS A 372 -7.94 -26.99 -6.45
N LEU A 373 -7.93 -26.93 -7.78
CA LEU A 373 -8.50 -25.82 -8.53
C LEU A 373 -10.01 -25.79 -8.29
N GLY A 374 -10.54 -24.62 -7.93
CA GLY A 374 -11.95 -24.45 -7.66
C GLY A 374 -12.32 -22.98 -7.64
N MET A 375 -13.47 -22.65 -8.20
CA MET A 375 -13.99 -21.29 -8.14
C MET A 375 -14.41 -20.97 -6.69
N PRO A 376 -14.00 -19.82 -6.12
CA PRO A 376 -14.47 -19.43 -4.80
C PRO A 376 -15.99 -19.19 -4.84
N GLY A 377 -16.70 -19.55 -3.77
CA GLY A 377 -18.14 -19.30 -3.67
C GLY A 377 -18.44 -17.80 -3.77
N ILE A 378 -19.12 -17.38 -4.83
CA ILE A 378 -19.47 -15.97 -5.03
C ILE A 378 -20.74 -15.67 -4.24
N ASN A 379 -20.57 -14.97 -3.12
CA ASN A 379 -21.68 -14.31 -2.43
C ASN A 379 -21.57 -12.80 -2.71
N ILE A 380 -22.61 -12.23 -3.32
CA ILE A 380 -22.64 -10.82 -3.71
C ILE A 380 -22.53 -9.87 -2.51
N SER A 381 -23.09 -10.25 -1.35
CA SER A 381 -23.02 -9.46 -0.11
C SER A 381 -21.58 -9.37 0.39
N ILE A 382 -20.85 -10.50 0.43
CA ILE A 382 -19.42 -10.54 0.79
C ILE A 382 -18.58 -9.77 -0.22
N PHE A 383 -18.87 -9.90 -1.51
CA PHE A 383 -18.17 -9.14 -2.56
C PHE A 383 -18.28 -7.63 -2.35
N LEU A 384 -19.49 -7.13 -2.06
CA LEU A 384 -19.73 -5.70 -1.80
C LEU A 384 -19.07 -5.22 -0.50
N GLN A 385 -19.07 -6.05 0.56
CA GLN A 385 -18.38 -5.73 1.82
C GLN A 385 -16.85 -5.65 1.66
N LEU A 386 -16.26 -6.49 0.80
CA LEU A 386 -14.82 -6.50 0.54
C LEU A 386 -14.38 -5.44 -0.48
N LEU A 387 -15.32 -4.82 -1.21
CA LEU A 387 -15.02 -3.90 -2.31
C LEU A 387 -14.15 -2.69 -1.88
N PRO A 388 -14.42 -1.98 -0.77
CA PRO A 388 -13.59 -0.84 -0.35
C PRO A 388 -12.13 -1.24 -0.10
N TYR A 389 -11.91 -2.38 0.57
CA TYR A 389 -10.58 -2.93 0.82
C TYR A 389 -9.89 -3.36 -0.48
N ALA A 390 -10.64 -4.01 -1.38
CA ALA A 390 -10.14 -4.44 -2.68
C ALA A 390 -9.70 -3.26 -3.56
N ILE A 391 -10.43 -2.13 -3.53
CA ILE A 391 -10.07 -0.92 -4.26
C ILE A 391 -8.70 -0.42 -3.81
N ILE A 392 -8.46 -0.32 -2.50
CA ILE A 392 -7.18 0.19 -1.98
C ILE A 392 -6.04 -0.79 -2.26
N ILE A 393 -6.24 -2.08 -1.98
CA ILE A 393 -5.23 -3.11 -2.25
C ILE A 393 -4.88 -3.13 -3.74
N SER A 394 -5.89 -2.99 -4.62
CA SER A 394 -5.70 -2.88 -6.06
C SER A 394 -4.89 -1.65 -6.46
N LEU A 395 -5.30 -0.47 -6.01
CA LEU A 395 -4.65 0.81 -6.38
C LEU A 395 -3.22 0.87 -5.83
N LEU A 396 -3.02 0.53 -4.56
CA LEU A 396 -1.72 0.53 -3.91
C LEU A 396 -0.80 -0.54 -4.51
N GLY A 397 -1.30 -1.78 -4.63
CA GLY A 397 -0.54 -2.87 -5.22
C GLY A 397 -0.11 -2.54 -6.65
N PHE A 398 -1.04 -2.03 -7.47
CA PHE A 398 -0.70 -1.65 -8.83
C PHE A 398 0.24 -0.44 -8.91
N MET A 399 0.11 0.54 -8.01
CA MET A 399 1.03 1.67 -7.93
C MET A 399 2.46 1.23 -7.63
N GLU A 400 2.66 0.28 -6.71
CA GLU A 400 3.98 -0.32 -6.46
C GLU A 400 4.48 -1.03 -7.72
N ALA A 401 3.63 -1.87 -8.33
CA ALA A 401 3.97 -2.62 -9.53
C ALA A 401 4.38 -1.69 -10.69
N ILE A 402 3.63 -0.62 -10.96
CA ILE A 402 3.93 0.33 -12.03
C ILE A 402 5.15 1.19 -11.73
N ALA A 403 5.38 1.58 -10.47
CA ALA A 403 6.59 2.30 -10.10
C ALA A 403 7.85 1.44 -10.33
N ILE A 404 7.79 0.17 -9.94
CA ILE A 404 8.86 -0.80 -10.22
C ILE A 404 9.03 -1.01 -11.72
N ALA A 405 7.93 -1.23 -12.45
CA ALA A 405 7.97 -1.45 -13.89
C ALA A 405 8.53 -0.24 -14.65
N LYS A 406 8.17 1.00 -14.26
CA LYS A 406 8.74 2.24 -14.81
C LYS A 406 10.23 2.36 -14.52
N ALA A 407 10.66 2.06 -13.28
CA ALA A 407 12.08 2.08 -12.91
C ALA A 407 12.90 1.04 -13.70
N MET A 408 12.33 -0.15 -13.95
CA MET A 408 12.95 -1.19 -14.79
C MET A 408 12.98 -0.76 -16.26
N ALA A 409 11.88 -0.20 -16.76
CA ALA A 409 11.79 0.30 -18.13
C ALA A 409 12.77 1.43 -18.42
N ALA A 410 13.03 2.31 -17.46
CA ALA A 410 14.05 3.35 -17.58
C ALA A 410 15.47 2.76 -17.75
N LYS A 411 15.75 1.57 -17.23
CA LYS A 411 17.03 0.87 -17.39
C LYS A 411 17.11 0.03 -18.67
N THR A 412 16.00 -0.57 -19.09
CA THR A 412 15.96 -1.48 -20.25
C THR A 412 15.56 -0.81 -21.55
N GLY A 413 15.02 0.42 -21.50
CA GLY A 413 14.47 1.13 -22.65
C GLY A 413 13.16 0.56 -23.18
N GLN A 414 12.50 -0.36 -22.46
CA GLN A 414 11.23 -0.94 -22.91
C GLN A 414 10.08 0.07 -22.80
N ARG A 415 9.09 -0.05 -23.70
CA ARG A 415 7.83 0.70 -23.57
C ARG A 415 6.93 0.00 -22.56
N LEU A 416 6.30 0.79 -21.69
CA LEU A 416 5.41 0.31 -20.65
C LEU A 416 4.02 0.91 -20.87
N ASP A 417 3.00 0.07 -20.97
CA ASP A 417 1.60 0.47 -20.97
C ASP A 417 0.97 0.16 -19.59
N PRO A 418 0.61 1.19 -18.80
CA PRO A 418 -0.01 0.99 -17.49
C PRO A 418 -1.34 0.23 -17.55
N ASN A 419 -2.15 0.42 -18.59
CA ASN A 419 -3.45 -0.25 -18.68
C ASN A 419 -3.28 -1.74 -18.94
N GLN A 420 -2.33 -2.09 -19.81
CA GLN A 420 -1.99 -3.49 -20.08
C GLN A 420 -1.38 -4.17 -18.86
N GLU A 421 -0.57 -3.45 -18.09
CA GLU A 421 -0.05 -3.95 -16.82
C GLU A 421 -1.18 -4.21 -15.81
N LEU A 422 -2.18 -3.32 -15.73
CA LEU A 422 -3.38 -3.49 -14.90
C LEU A 422 -4.17 -4.74 -15.29
N ILE A 423 -4.34 -4.99 -16.59
CA ILE A 423 -4.99 -6.21 -17.11
C ILE A 423 -4.20 -7.45 -16.68
N GLY A 424 -2.87 -7.43 -16.82
CA GLY A 424 -1.99 -8.53 -16.41
C GLY A 424 -2.10 -8.86 -14.92
N GLN A 425 -2.00 -7.85 -14.05
CA GLN A 425 -2.16 -8.03 -12.59
C GLN A 425 -3.58 -8.49 -12.22
N GLY A 426 -4.60 -7.94 -12.87
CA GLY A 426 -6.00 -8.32 -12.65
C GLY A 426 -6.28 -9.78 -13.00
N LEU A 427 -5.86 -10.22 -14.19
CA LEU A 427 -5.95 -11.62 -14.60
C LEU A 427 -5.15 -12.54 -13.69
N ALA A 428 -3.96 -12.12 -13.23
CA ALA A 428 -3.15 -12.90 -12.30
C ALA A 428 -3.86 -13.17 -10.98
N ASN A 429 -4.55 -12.16 -10.43
CA ASN A 429 -5.32 -12.30 -9.20
C ASN A 429 -6.60 -13.14 -9.39
N ILE A 430 -7.31 -12.99 -10.52
CA ILE A 430 -8.49 -13.83 -10.85
C ILE A 430 -8.07 -15.30 -10.97
N VAL A 431 -7.08 -15.61 -11.82
CA VAL A 431 -6.59 -16.99 -12.00
C VAL A 431 -5.96 -17.51 -10.71
N GLY A 432 -5.29 -16.64 -9.96
CA GLY A 432 -4.78 -16.91 -8.62
C GLY A 432 -5.87 -17.40 -7.66
N SER A 433 -7.02 -16.73 -7.61
CA SER A 433 -8.12 -17.14 -6.72
C SER A 433 -8.64 -18.56 -7.02
N ILE A 434 -8.64 -18.97 -8.30
CA ILE A 434 -9.00 -20.35 -8.71
C ILE A 434 -7.98 -21.36 -8.16
N GLY A 435 -6.71 -20.95 -8.08
CA GLY A 435 -5.61 -21.69 -7.46
C GLY A 435 -5.49 -21.54 -5.94
N LYS A 436 -6.51 -20.96 -5.26
CA LYS A 436 -6.52 -20.66 -3.82
C LYS A 436 -5.44 -19.65 -3.36
N SER A 437 -5.05 -18.73 -4.23
CA SER A 437 -4.20 -17.59 -3.90
C SER A 437 -4.96 -16.52 -3.13
N TYR A 438 -4.25 -15.78 -2.30
CA TYR A 438 -4.67 -14.47 -1.79
C TYR A 438 -4.13 -13.35 -2.71
N PRO A 439 -4.49 -12.06 -2.51
CA PRO A 439 -4.05 -10.98 -3.39
C PRO A 439 -2.53 -10.89 -3.54
N VAL A 440 -2.06 -10.69 -4.77
CA VAL A 440 -0.64 -10.54 -5.13
C VAL A 440 -0.36 -9.26 -5.88
N SER A 441 0.92 -8.85 -5.93
CA SER A 441 1.38 -7.68 -6.70
C SER A 441 2.83 -7.81 -7.17
N GLY A 442 3.34 -6.79 -7.88
CA GLY A 442 4.74 -6.68 -8.30
C GLY A 442 5.70 -6.48 -7.11
N SER A 443 6.84 -7.16 -7.13
CA SER A 443 7.83 -7.12 -6.05
C SER A 443 9.14 -6.48 -6.48
N PHE A 444 9.59 -5.48 -5.71
CA PHE A 444 10.85 -4.77 -5.98
C PHE A 444 12.07 -5.70 -5.89
N SER A 445 12.21 -6.43 -4.77
CA SER A 445 13.36 -7.31 -4.52
C SER A 445 13.49 -8.41 -5.57
N ARG A 446 12.38 -9.05 -5.94
CA ARG A 446 12.35 -10.13 -6.93
C ARG A 446 12.59 -9.63 -8.35
N SER A 447 12.02 -8.49 -8.71
CA SER A 447 12.25 -7.87 -10.02
C SER A 447 13.70 -7.39 -10.17
N ALA A 448 14.31 -6.88 -9.09
CA ALA A 448 15.72 -6.51 -9.08
C ALA A 448 16.63 -7.74 -9.28
N VAL A 449 16.35 -8.86 -8.61
CA VAL A 449 17.07 -10.13 -8.83
C VAL A 449 16.89 -10.63 -10.26
N ASN A 450 15.67 -10.55 -10.80
CA ASN A 450 15.37 -10.95 -12.18
C ASN A 450 16.20 -10.15 -13.20
N LEU A 451 16.23 -8.82 -13.05
CA LEU A 451 17.02 -7.94 -13.92
C LEU A 451 18.53 -8.15 -13.73
N GLN A 452 19.02 -8.32 -12.49
CA GLN A 452 20.44 -8.56 -12.21
C GLN A 452 20.93 -9.92 -12.73
N ALA A 453 20.06 -10.92 -12.77
CA ALA A 453 20.33 -12.21 -13.39
C ALA A 453 20.33 -12.15 -14.93
N GLY A 454 19.97 -11.00 -15.52
CA GLY A 454 20.03 -10.74 -16.96
C GLY A 454 18.75 -11.05 -17.72
N ALA A 455 17.60 -11.23 -17.04
CA ALA A 455 16.35 -11.60 -17.70
C ALA A 455 15.98 -10.65 -18.85
N VAL A 456 15.70 -11.24 -20.01
CA VAL A 456 15.41 -10.54 -21.26
C VAL A 456 13.91 -10.51 -21.52
N SER A 457 13.18 -11.55 -21.13
CA SER A 457 11.74 -11.68 -21.37
C SER A 457 10.97 -12.12 -20.11
N GLY A 458 9.64 -12.05 -20.17
CA GLY A 458 8.78 -12.55 -19.10
C GLY A 458 8.79 -14.07 -18.94
N LEU A 459 9.49 -14.81 -19.82
CA LEU A 459 9.68 -16.25 -19.67
C LEU A 459 10.37 -16.62 -18.35
N SER A 460 11.20 -15.73 -17.79
CA SER A 460 11.80 -15.97 -16.48
C SER A 460 10.77 -16.10 -15.36
N SER A 461 9.67 -15.33 -15.41
CA SER A 461 8.55 -15.45 -14.47
C SER A 461 7.74 -16.73 -14.68
N VAL A 462 7.59 -17.19 -15.92
CA VAL A 462 6.98 -18.49 -16.23
C VAL A 462 7.82 -19.63 -15.64
N ILE A 463 9.14 -19.60 -15.83
CA ILE A 463 10.08 -20.58 -15.28
C ILE A 463 10.05 -20.54 -13.75
N THR A 464 9.93 -19.35 -13.16
CA THR A 464 9.76 -19.18 -11.72
C THR A 464 8.52 -19.94 -11.22
N SER A 465 7.37 -19.76 -11.86
CA SER A 465 6.13 -20.49 -11.53
C SER A 465 6.29 -22.01 -11.70
N LEU A 466 6.97 -22.47 -12.75
CA LEU A 466 7.26 -23.90 -12.95
C LEU A 466 8.14 -24.47 -11.82
N MET A 467 9.12 -23.72 -11.34
CA MET A 467 9.92 -24.16 -10.18
C MET A 467 9.08 -24.28 -8.92
N VAL A 468 8.13 -23.38 -8.68
CA VAL A 468 7.19 -23.48 -7.54
C VAL A 468 6.31 -24.73 -7.66
N ILE A 469 5.86 -25.09 -8.87
CA ILE A 469 5.14 -26.36 -9.12
C ILE A 469 5.99 -27.56 -8.71
N ILE A 470 7.26 -27.59 -9.14
CA ILE A 470 8.19 -28.66 -8.78
C ILE A 470 8.37 -28.73 -7.25
N THR A 471 8.47 -27.57 -6.59
CA THR A 471 8.53 -27.51 -5.12
C THR A 471 7.29 -28.10 -4.45
N LEU A 472 6.09 -27.77 -4.93
CA LEU A 472 4.83 -28.30 -4.39
C LEU A 472 4.68 -29.81 -4.59
N LEU A 473 5.24 -30.36 -5.67
CA LEU A 473 5.16 -31.79 -5.98
C LEU A 473 6.19 -32.62 -5.22
N PHE A 474 7.42 -32.12 -5.07
CA PHE A 474 8.57 -32.95 -4.62
C PHE A 474 9.26 -32.44 -3.35
N PHE A 475 9.28 -31.12 -3.10
CA PHE A 475 10.13 -30.53 -2.07
C PHE A 475 9.38 -30.01 -0.83
N THR A 476 8.05 -30.16 -0.75
CA THR A 476 7.29 -29.76 0.45
C THR A 476 7.72 -30.44 1.75
N PRO A 477 8.15 -31.73 1.78
CA PRO A 477 8.62 -32.36 3.02
C PRO A 477 9.89 -31.70 3.58
N LEU A 478 10.75 -31.16 2.72
CA LEU A 478 11.97 -30.47 3.16
C LEU A 478 11.65 -29.17 3.91
N LEU A 479 10.49 -28.58 3.66
CA LEU A 479 10.08 -27.32 4.25
C LEU A 479 9.45 -27.49 5.65
N TYR A 480 9.17 -28.73 6.09
CA TYR A 480 8.56 -29.01 7.40
C TYR A 480 9.41 -28.45 8.55
N HIS A 481 10.71 -28.75 8.52
CA HIS A 481 11.65 -28.40 9.59
C HIS A 481 12.10 -26.93 9.57
N LEU A 482 11.60 -26.12 8.63
CA LEU A 482 11.98 -24.72 8.52
C LEU A 482 11.53 -23.93 9.77
N PRO A 483 12.45 -23.32 10.54
CA PRO A 483 12.06 -22.56 11.72
C PRO A 483 11.27 -21.29 11.39
N GLN A 484 10.26 -20.98 12.19
CA GLN A 484 9.44 -19.77 12.04
C GLN A 484 10.25 -18.48 12.22
N ALA A 485 11.26 -18.50 13.09
CA ALA A 485 12.17 -17.37 13.28
C ALA A 485 12.98 -17.05 12.02
N VAL A 486 13.26 -18.05 11.17
CA VAL A 486 13.97 -17.84 9.90
C VAL A 486 13.07 -17.10 8.92
N LEU A 487 11.79 -17.46 8.81
CA LEU A 487 10.81 -16.72 8.00
C LEU A 487 10.65 -15.27 8.50
N ALA A 488 10.63 -15.07 9.82
CA ALA A 488 10.63 -13.74 10.43
C ALA A 488 11.87 -12.92 10.05
N SER A 489 13.06 -13.52 10.10
CA SER A 489 14.31 -12.91 9.63
C SER A 489 14.28 -12.55 8.14
N VAL A 490 13.66 -13.39 7.29
CA VAL A 490 13.51 -13.10 5.86
C VAL A 490 12.63 -11.87 5.64
N ILE A 491 11.54 -11.73 6.39
CA ILE A 491 10.69 -10.53 6.35
C ILE A 491 11.47 -9.30 6.84
N MET A 492 12.17 -9.40 7.97
CA MET A 492 12.98 -8.30 8.51
C MET A 492 14.00 -7.78 7.47
N MET A 493 14.70 -8.69 6.80
CA MET A 493 15.65 -8.34 5.75
C MET A 493 14.98 -7.66 4.54
N ALA A 494 13.76 -8.07 4.18
CA ALA A 494 13.02 -7.44 3.09
C ALA A 494 12.53 -6.03 3.47
N VAL A 495 12.06 -5.85 4.71
CA VAL A 495 11.51 -4.59 5.23
C VAL A 495 12.56 -3.48 5.32
N ILE A 496 13.81 -3.81 5.67
CA ILE A 496 14.91 -2.83 5.70
C ILE A 496 15.05 -2.11 4.33
N GLY A 497 14.77 -2.80 3.23
CA GLY A 497 14.81 -2.21 1.89
C GLY A 497 13.60 -1.34 1.52
N LEU A 498 12.52 -1.36 2.32
CA LEU A 498 11.31 -0.55 2.10
C LEU A 498 11.36 0.81 2.80
N VAL A 499 12.17 0.94 3.85
CA VAL A 499 12.32 2.20 4.60
C VAL A 499 13.09 3.22 3.75
N ASN A 500 12.45 4.34 3.43
CA ASN A 500 13.01 5.42 2.61
C ASN A 500 12.95 6.76 3.37
N VAL A 501 13.94 6.98 4.24
CA VAL A 501 14.06 8.23 5.01
C VAL A 501 14.39 9.41 4.10
N SER A 502 15.22 9.20 3.07
CA SER A 502 15.57 10.24 2.09
C SER A 502 14.35 10.80 1.36
N GLY A 503 13.30 10.00 1.17
CA GLY A 503 12.06 10.44 0.54
C GLY A 503 11.36 11.57 1.30
N PHE A 504 11.36 11.52 2.64
CA PHE A 504 10.77 12.58 3.47
C PHE A 504 11.54 13.88 3.35
N VAL A 505 12.86 13.79 3.46
CA VAL A 505 13.75 14.96 3.38
C VAL A 505 13.63 15.61 2.01
N HIS A 506 13.64 14.81 0.94
CA HIS A 506 13.48 15.32 -0.42
C HIS A 506 12.12 15.99 -0.63
N ALA A 507 11.02 15.38 -0.18
CA ALA A 507 9.69 15.97 -0.28
C ALA A 507 9.61 17.32 0.45
N TRP A 508 10.17 17.41 1.65
CA TRP A 508 10.18 18.65 2.44
C TRP A 508 11.00 19.78 1.78
N HIS A 509 12.17 19.45 1.22
CA HIS A 509 13.01 20.42 0.50
C HIS A 509 12.38 20.83 -0.83
N ALA A 510 11.68 19.92 -1.50
CA ALA A 510 10.97 20.24 -2.74
C ALA A 510 9.78 21.17 -2.46
N GLN A 511 8.88 20.77 -1.56
CA GLN A 511 7.71 21.54 -1.14
C GLN A 511 7.31 21.14 0.30
N TRP A 512 7.24 22.10 1.20
CA TRP A 512 6.97 21.83 2.63
C TRP A 512 5.64 21.10 2.87
N TYR A 513 4.59 21.39 2.10
CA TYR A 513 3.28 20.74 2.23
C TYR A 513 3.30 19.29 1.78
N ASP A 514 4.08 18.94 0.76
CA ASP A 514 4.28 17.54 0.34
C ASP A 514 5.03 16.78 1.44
N GLY A 515 6.06 17.40 2.03
CA GLY A 515 6.74 16.88 3.21
C GLY A 515 5.78 16.65 4.38
N LEU A 516 4.91 17.61 4.67
CA LEU A 516 3.91 17.52 5.75
C LEU A 516 2.88 16.40 5.49
N ILE A 517 2.37 16.27 4.26
CA ILE A 517 1.44 15.19 3.88
C ILE A 517 2.09 13.82 4.11
N SER A 518 3.36 13.65 3.74
CA SER A 518 4.12 12.42 3.98
C SER A 518 4.21 12.10 5.48
N VAL A 519 4.52 13.09 6.32
CA VAL A 519 4.64 12.91 7.78
C VAL A 519 3.29 12.62 8.43
N ILE A 520 2.23 13.33 8.07
CA ILE A 520 0.88 13.08 8.60
C ILE A 520 0.43 11.67 8.21
N THR A 521 0.59 11.29 6.94
CA THR A 521 0.26 9.94 6.46
C THR A 521 1.02 8.87 7.27
N PHE A 522 2.32 9.08 7.52
CA PHE A 522 3.14 8.18 8.32
C PHE A 522 2.63 8.04 9.76
N ILE A 523 2.42 9.15 10.46
CA ILE A 523 1.98 9.16 11.87
C ILE A 523 0.59 8.52 12.00
N VAL A 524 -0.35 8.90 11.15
CA VAL A 524 -1.72 8.37 11.17
C VAL A 524 -1.72 6.87 10.89
N THR A 525 -0.97 6.41 9.89
CA THR A 525 -0.87 4.97 9.57
C THR A 525 -0.34 4.18 10.76
N LEU A 526 0.65 4.71 11.47
CA LEU A 526 1.23 4.06 12.64
C LEU A 526 0.29 4.06 13.85
N ALA A 527 -0.41 5.18 14.09
CA ALA A 527 -1.32 5.36 15.22
C ALA A 527 -2.60 4.52 15.09
N VAL A 528 -3.12 4.40 13.86
CA VAL A 528 -4.40 3.74 13.56
C VAL A 528 -4.23 2.26 13.18
N ALA A 529 -2.99 1.75 13.13
CA ALA A 529 -2.72 0.34 12.90
C ALA A 529 -3.45 -0.54 13.94
N PRO A 530 -4.24 -1.55 13.52
CA PRO A 530 -4.12 -2.29 12.26
C PRO A 530 -4.92 -1.76 11.05
N HIS A 531 -5.72 -0.71 11.18
CA HIS A 531 -6.53 -0.13 10.08
C HIS A 531 -5.69 0.76 9.14
N LEU A 532 -4.76 0.15 8.40
CA LEU A 532 -3.75 0.84 7.58
C LEU A 532 -4.36 1.71 6.47
N GLU A 533 -5.53 1.33 5.96
CA GLU A 533 -6.26 2.06 4.94
C GLU A 533 -6.59 3.51 5.32
N SER A 534 -6.84 3.77 6.61
CA SER A 534 -7.17 5.10 7.12
C SER A 534 -6.06 6.11 6.88
N GLY A 535 -4.81 5.68 6.97
CA GLY A 535 -3.65 6.51 6.66
C GLY A 535 -3.62 6.93 5.20
N ILE A 536 -3.95 6.02 4.28
CA ILE A 536 -4.05 6.32 2.85
C ILE A 536 -5.20 7.29 2.59
N TYR A 537 -6.40 7.08 3.18
CA TYR A 537 -7.53 7.99 2.99
C TYR A 537 -7.20 9.42 3.41
N ILE A 538 -6.57 9.60 4.57
CA ILE A 538 -6.18 10.92 5.07
C ILE A 538 -5.09 11.53 4.17
N GLY A 539 -4.08 10.75 3.78
CA GLY A 539 -3.02 11.23 2.90
C GLY A 539 -3.53 11.69 1.53
N VAL A 540 -4.35 10.86 0.87
CA VAL A 540 -4.96 11.19 -0.43
C VAL A 540 -5.90 12.38 -0.30
N GLY A 541 -6.73 12.42 0.75
CA GLY A 541 -7.63 13.54 1.02
C GLY A 541 -6.89 14.86 1.18
N LEU A 542 -5.81 14.88 1.97
CA LEU A 542 -4.95 16.06 2.13
C LEU A 542 -4.26 16.45 0.83
N SER A 543 -3.72 15.49 0.08
CA SER A 543 -3.07 15.75 -1.20
C SER A 543 -4.04 16.34 -2.22
N LEU A 544 -5.27 15.83 -2.28
CA LEU A 544 -6.31 16.35 -3.16
C LEU A 544 -6.77 17.73 -2.71
N ALA A 545 -6.93 17.96 -1.40
CA ALA A 545 -7.30 19.26 -0.85
C ALA A 545 -6.25 20.34 -1.18
N VAL A 546 -4.95 20.03 -1.03
CA VAL A 546 -3.86 20.94 -1.40
C VAL A 546 -3.85 21.19 -2.92
N PHE A 547 -4.03 20.16 -3.73
CA PHE A 547 -4.12 20.29 -5.19
C PHE A 547 -5.29 21.19 -5.61
N LEU A 548 -6.48 20.99 -5.04
CA LEU A 548 -7.67 21.79 -5.30
C LEU A 548 -7.46 23.24 -4.85
N TYR A 549 -6.94 23.46 -3.64
CA TYR A 549 -6.64 24.79 -3.13
C TYR A 549 -5.67 25.56 -4.04
N LYS A 550 -4.57 24.92 -4.48
CA LYS A 550 -3.61 25.53 -5.40
C LYS A 550 -4.19 25.79 -6.80
N SER A 551 -5.13 24.96 -7.25
CA SER A 551 -5.83 25.17 -8.52
C SER A 551 -6.85 26.31 -8.44
N MET A 552 -7.44 26.52 -7.26
CA MET A 552 -8.37 27.63 -6.97
C MET A 552 -7.67 28.97 -6.74
N ARG A 553 -6.42 28.96 -6.26
CA ARG A 553 -5.57 30.14 -6.09
C ARG A 553 -4.26 30.02 -6.88
N PRO A 554 -4.34 30.05 -8.23
CA PRO A 554 -3.15 30.05 -9.07
C PRO A 554 -2.32 31.31 -8.82
N LYS A 555 -1.02 31.25 -9.10
CA LYS A 555 -0.14 32.40 -8.89
C LYS A 555 -0.49 33.51 -9.88
N ILE A 556 -0.61 34.74 -9.38
CA ILE A 556 -0.77 35.95 -10.20
C ILE A 556 0.49 36.79 -10.04
N SER A 557 1.27 36.88 -11.11
CA SER A 557 2.52 37.64 -11.14
C SER A 557 2.31 39.01 -11.77
N LEU A 558 2.80 40.05 -11.10
CA LEU A 558 2.90 41.38 -11.68
C LEU A 558 4.25 41.47 -12.40
N LEU A 559 4.23 41.81 -13.68
CA LEU A 559 5.44 41.76 -14.51
C LEU A 559 6.05 43.15 -14.69
N SER A 560 7.38 43.23 -14.50
CA SER A 560 8.20 44.42 -14.74
C SER A 560 9.49 44.07 -15.48
N ARG A 561 10.14 45.07 -16.08
CA ARG A 561 11.38 44.88 -16.84
C ARG A 561 12.57 44.68 -15.90
N ALA A 562 13.19 43.50 -15.96
CA ALA A 562 14.44 43.21 -15.25
C ALA A 562 15.67 43.70 -16.06
N GLN A 563 16.85 43.70 -15.42
CA GLN A 563 18.11 44.18 -16.04
C GLN A 563 18.50 43.44 -17.32
N ASP A 564 18.15 42.16 -17.44
CA ASP A 564 18.36 41.33 -18.63
C ASP A 564 17.30 41.57 -19.72
N GLN A 565 16.53 42.64 -19.61
CA GLN A 565 15.40 43.01 -20.45
C GLN A 565 14.24 41.98 -20.43
N ALA A 566 14.25 40.95 -19.59
CA ALA A 566 13.13 40.04 -19.48
C ALA A 566 12.02 40.62 -18.59
N LEU A 567 10.77 40.32 -18.91
CA LEU A 567 9.62 40.63 -18.04
C LEU A 567 9.54 39.57 -16.94
N LYS A 568 9.80 39.98 -15.69
CA LYS A 568 9.84 39.10 -14.52
C LYS A 568 8.88 39.58 -13.44
N ASP A 569 8.56 38.66 -12.53
CA ASP A 569 7.71 38.94 -11.37
C ASP A 569 8.35 40.01 -10.48
N SER A 570 7.65 41.13 -10.30
CA SER A 570 8.14 42.29 -9.57
C SER A 570 8.33 42.02 -8.09
N CYS A 571 7.53 41.14 -7.49
CA CYS A 571 7.65 40.80 -6.07
C CYS A 571 8.85 39.90 -5.79
N VAL A 572 9.15 38.96 -6.70
CA VAL A 572 10.26 38.00 -6.53
C VAL A 572 11.62 38.67 -6.77
N HIS A 573 11.67 39.62 -7.70
CA HIS A 573 12.91 40.30 -8.10
C HIS A 573 13.00 41.75 -7.59
N GLU A 574 12.09 42.17 -6.71
CA GLU A 574 12.03 43.52 -6.13
C GLU A 574 12.09 44.64 -7.20
N LEU A 575 11.35 44.46 -8.29
CA LEU A 575 11.32 45.40 -9.41
C LEU A 575 10.26 46.48 -9.19
N ALA A 576 10.55 47.69 -9.67
CA ALA A 576 9.56 48.76 -9.69
C ALA A 576 8.41 48.42 -10.65
N THR A 577 7.20 48.87 -10.34
CA THR A 577 5.99 48.64 -11.13
C THR A 577 5.48 49.97 -11.69
N CYS A 578 4.92 49.95 -12.90
CA CYS A 578 4.36 51.16 -13.50
C CYS A 578 3.08 51.57 -12.76
N LYS A 579 2.91 52.87 -12.53
CA LYS A 579 1.73 53.42 -11.83
C LYS A 579 0.48 53.45 -12.72
N HIS A 580 0.66 53.54 -14.03
CA HIS A 580 -0.43 53.73 -14.99
C HIS A 580 -0.86 52.45 -15.71
N ILE A 581 0.05 51.48 -15.85
CA ILE A 581 -0.21 50.18 -16.48
C ILE A 581 0.13 49.07 -15.51
N GLN A 582 -0.81 48.15 -15.32
CA GLN A 582 -0.52 46.86 -14.70
C GLN A 582 -0.46 45.75 -15.74
N LEU A 583 0.71 45.11 -15.83
CA LEU A 583 0.91 43.89 -16.60
C LEU A 583 0.78 42.68 -15.68
N ILE A 584 -0.37 42.01 -15.74
CA ILE A 584 -0.70 40.89 -14.86
C ILE A 584 -0.59 39.59 -15.65
N ARG A 585 0.15 38.61 -15.13
CA ARG A 585 0.19 37.25 -15.67
C ARG A 585 -0.54 36.29 -14.73
N PHE A 586 -1.58 35.64 -15.25
CA PHE A 586 -2.32 34.59 -14.55
C PHE A 586 -1.73 33.23 -14.89
N GLU A 587 -1.18 32.52 -13.90
CA GLU A 587 -0.46 31.26 -14.10
C GLU A 587 -1.35 30.03 -13.83
N GLY A 588 -2.33 29.79 -14.70
CA GLY A 588 -3.21 28.63 -14.60
C GLY A 588 -4.39 28.66 -15.57
N PRO A 589 -5.17 27.56 -15.68
CA PRO A 589 -6.43 27.59 -16.41
C PRO A 589 -7.42 28.53 -15.71
N LEU A 590 -8.25 29.22 -16.47
CA LEU A 590 -9.29 30.10 -15.92
C LEU A 590 -10.63 29.37 -15.94
N PHE A 591 -11.18 29.06 -14.78
CA PHE A 591 -12.42 28.27 -14.68
C PHE A 591 -13.28 28.71 -13.49
N PHE A 592 -14.47 28.13 -13.36
CA PHE A 592 -15.47 28.56 -12.36
C PHE A 592 -14.91 28.71 -10.93
N ALA A 593 -13.92 27.89 -10.52
CA ALA A 593 -13.45 27.86 -9.15
C ALA A 593 -12.37 28.92 -8.82
N ASN A 594 -11.74 29.52 -9.83
CA ASN A 594 -10.68 30.52 -9.62
C ASN A 594 -10.93 31.86 -10.31
N ALA A 595 -12.03 32.00 -11.06
CA ALA A 595 -12.36 33.26 -11.72
C ALA A 595 -12.60 34.41 -10.73
N SER A 596 -13.27 34.15 -9.61
CA SER A 596 -13.44 35.15 -8.54
C SER A 596 -12.11 35.58 -7.92
N TYR A 597 -11.12 34.69 -7.88
CA TYR A 597 -9.79 35.03 -7.37
C TYR A 597 -9.07 36.03 -8.29
N LEU A 598 -9.21 35.88 -9.62
CA LEU A 598 -8.69 36.88 -10.57
C LEU A 598 -9.38 38.23 -10.37
N GLU A 599 -10.69 38.24 -10.13
CA GLU A 599 -11.46 39.45 -9.88
C GLU A 599 -11.02 40.17 -8.59
N ASP A 600 -10.93 39.43 -7.47
CA ASP A 600 -10.48 39.96 -6.18
C ASP A 600 -9.10 40.61 -6.32
N GLU A 601 -8.18 39.94 -7.01
CA GLU A 601 -6.81 40.42 -7.22
C GLU A 601 -6.76 41.67 -8.11
N ILE A 602 -7.63 41.77 -9.13
CA ILE A 602 -7.78 43.01 -9.92
C ILE A 602 -8.33 44.14 -9.04
N ASN A 603 -9.34 43.86 -8.21
CA ASN A 603 -9.95 44.86 -7.34
C ASN A 603 -8.97 45.38 -6.27
N ASP A 604 -8.20 44.50 -5.63
CA ASP A 604 -7.16 44.86 -4.67
C ASP A 604 -6.11 45.78 -5.32
N ARG A 605 -5.80 45.54 -6.60
CA ARG A 605 -4.87 46.35 -7.38
C ARG A 605 -5.43 47.72 -7.73
N ILE A 606 -6.72 47.81 -8.05
CA ILE A 606 -7.41 49.10 -8.25
C ILE A 606 -7.33 49.93 -6.97
N GLN A 607 -7.54 49.31 -5.80
CA GLN A 607 -7.44 50.00 -4.51
C GLN A 607 -6.02 50.45 -4.18
N ALA A 608 -5.00 49.67 -4.58
CA ALA A 608 -3.60 49.96 -4.30
C ALA A 608 -2.99 51.08 -5.17
N SER A 609 -3.57 51.40 -6.33
CA SER A 609 -3.00 52.36 -7.30
C SER A 609 -4.03 53.36 -7.80
N SER A 610 -3.97 54.60 -7.28
CA SER A 610 -4.90 55.68 -7.66
C SER A 610 -4.77 56.14 -9.12
N ASP A 611 -3.58 55.97 -9.71
CA ASP A 611 -3.24 56.53 -11.02
C ASP A 611 -3.32 55.49 -12.16
N LEU A 612 -3.85 54.29 -11.86
CA LEU A 612 -3.97 53.19 -12.79
C LEU A 612 -4.97 53.56 -13.90
N ARG A 613 -4.60 53.32 -15.17
CA ARG A 613 -5.43 53.62 -16.33
C ARG A 613 -5.69 52.40 -17.21
N HIS A 614 -4.81 51.40 -17.18
CA HIS A 614 -4.91 50.26 -18.08
C HIS A 614 -4.40 48.94 -17.49
N PHE A 615 -5.10 47.86 -17.79
CA PHE A 615 -4.72 46.48 -17.47
C PHE A 615 -4.27 45.76 -18.74
N ILE A 616 -3.07 45.17 -18.70
CA ILE A 616 -2.61 44.21 -19.69
C ILE A 616 -2.61 42.84 -19.03
N ILE A 617 -3.50 41.95 -19.47
CA ILE A 617 -3.56 40.57 -18.99
C ILE A 617 -2.71 39.72 -19.93
N ALA A 618 -1.59 39.21 -19.42
CA ALA A 618 -0.76 38.23 -20.09
C ALA A 618 -1.41 36.85 -19.98
N CYS A 619 -2.01 36.41 -21.07
CA CYS A 619 -2.75 35.15 -21.18
C CYS A 619 -1.87 33.95 -21.52
N ASN A 620 -0.55 34.14 -21.63
CA ASN A 620 0.40 33.06 -21.93
C ASN A 620 0.44 31.96 -20.85
N GLY A 621 0.00 32.26 -19.62
CA GLY A 621 -0.20 31.27 -18.56
C GLY A 621 -1.58 30.59 -18.57
N ILE A 622 -2.55 31.12 -19.32
CA ILE A 622 -3.91 30.59 -19.42
C ILE A 622 -3.93 29.55 -20.53
N ASN A 623 -3.83 28.28 -20.13
CA ASN A 623 -3.79 27.16 -21.08
C ASN A 623 -5.18 26.68 -21.51
N ASP A 624 -6.18 26.91 -20.67
CA ASP A 624 -7.56 26.49 -20.91
C ASP A 624 -8.54 27.47 -20.22
N ILE A 625 -9.74 27.56 -20.77
CA ILE A 625 -10.84 28.38 -20.22
C ILE A 625 -12.17 27.64 -20.37
N ASP A 626 -12.88 27.46 -19.26
CA ASP A 626 -14.22 26.87 -19.30
C ASP A 626 -15.29 27.94 -19.57
N ALA A 627 -16.56 27.52 -19.73
CA ALA A 627 -17.64 28.43 -20.04
C ALA A 627 -17.83 29.51 -18.95
N SER A 628 -17.79 29.10 -17.68
CA SER A 628 -17.96 30.01 -16.54
C SER A 628 -16.78 30.96 -16.36
N GLY A 629 -15.55 30.51 -16.61
CA GLY A 629 -14.34 31.31 -16.60
C GLY A 629 -14.31 32.33 -17.73
N GLN A 630 -14.81 31.97 -18.91
CA GLN A 630 -14.99 32.90 -20.02
C GLN A 630 -16.04 33.98 -19.71
N GLU A 631 -17.18 33.59 -19.16
CA GLU A 631 -18.23 34.53 -18.74
C GLU A 631 -17.73 35.46 -17.64
N ALA A 632 -17.02 34.94 -16.64
CA ALA A 632 -16.41 35.74 -15.60
C ALA A 632 -15.38 36.72 -16.16
N LEU A 633 -14.54 36.29 -17.12
CA LEU A 633 -13.60 37.17 -17.79
C LEU A 633 -14.33 38.30 -18.55
N ALA A 634 -15.43 37.99 -19.24
CA ALA A 634 -16.26 39.00 -19.92
C ALA A 634 -16.80 40.03 -18.91
N LEU A 635 -17.36 39.58 -17.79
CA LEU A 635 -17.89 40.45 -16.74
C LEU A 635 -16.80 41.31 -16.11
N ILE A 636 -15.61 40.77 -15.85
CA ILE A 636 -14.46 41.52 -15.34
C ILE A 636 -14.07 42.63 -16.33
N ILE A 637 -13.95 42.30 -17.61
CA ILE A 637 -13.58 43.26 -18.66
C ILE A 637 -14.64 44.36 -18.79
N GLN A 638 -15.92 44.00 -18.77
CA GLN A 638 -17.03 44.93 -18.84
C GLN A 638 -17.04 45.89 -17.64
N ARG A 639 -16.82 45.37 -16.42
CA ARG A 639 -16.71 46.17 -15.19
C ARG A 639 -15.54 47.15 -15.28
N LEU A 640 -14.35 46.67 -15.64
CA LEU A 640 -13.15 47.49 -15.79
C LEU A 640 -13.36 48.63 -16.78
N ARG A 641 -13.96 48.35 -17.94
CA ARG A 641 -14.27 49.38 -18.94
C ARG A 641 -15.32 50.37 -18.47
N SER A 642 -16.36 49.91 -17.79
CA SER A 642 -17.40 50.79 -17.23
C SER A 642 -16.84 51.73 -16.16
N ALA A 643 -15.79 51.31 -15.45
CA ALA A 643 -15.05 52.13 -14.49
C ALA A 643 -13.99 53.04 -15.13
N GLY A 644 -13.81 52.99 -16.47
CA GLY A 644 -12.89 53.85 -17.21
C GLY A 644 -11.48 53.29 -17.40
N TYR A 645 -11.22 52.04 -17.01
CA TYR A 645 -9.93 51.38 -17.26
C TYR A 645 -9.89 50.75 -18.65
N GLY A 646 -8.79 50.93 -19.37
CA GLY A 646 -8.51 50.17 -20.58
C GLY A 646 -8.08 48.75 -20.25
N VAL A 647 -8.46 47.78 -21.09
CA VAL A 647 -8.11 46.37 -20.91
C VAL A 647 -7.61 45.79 -22.22
N SER A 648 -6.45 45.15 -22.18
CA SER A 648 -5.84 44.45 -23.31
C SER A 648 -5.38 43.06 -22.91
N LEU A 649 -5.46 42.12 -23.85
CA LEU A 649 -4.93 40.77 -23.70
C LEU A 649 -3.63 40.64 -24.50
N SER A 650 -2.67 39.88 -23.97
CA SER A 650 -1.44 39.55 -24.70
C SER A 650 -1.11 38.06 -24.62
N GLY A 651 -0.59 37.51 -25.72
CA GLY A 651 -0.11 36.12 -25.76
C GLY A 651 -1.19 35.08 -25.50
N VAL A 652 -2.40 35.28 -26.04
CA VAL A 652 -3.52 34.34 -25.89
C VAL A 652 -3.19 33.03 -26.61
N ASN A 653 -3.26 31.90 -25.90
CA ASN A 653 -3.02 30.58 -26.46
C ASN A 653 -4.15 30.18 -27.45
N ASP A 654 -3.84 29.40 -28.48
CA ASP A 654 -4.77 29.00 -29.55
C ASP A 654 -6.03 28.30 -29.05
N ALA A 655 -5.93 27.53 -27.96
CA ALA A 655 -7.08 26.86 -27.33
C ALA A 655 -8.06 27.90 -26.77
N VAL A 656 -7.55 28.85 -25.99
CA VAL A 656 -8.30 29.96 -25.38
C VAL A 656 -8.83 30.91 -26.45
N TYR A 657 -8.00 31.28 -27.44
CA TYR A 657 -8.40 32.15 -28.54
C TYR A 657 -9.60 31.58 -29.30
N ARG A 658 -9.61 30.26 -29.56
CA ARG A 658 -10.75 29.58 -30.19
C ARG A 658 -12.02 29.63 -29.35
N VAL A 659 -11.92 29.64 -28.02
CA VAL A 659 -13.10 29.80 -27.14
C VAL A 659 -13.60 31.24 -27.21
N LEU A 660 -12.72 32.22 -27.04
CA LEU A 660 -13.06 33.65 -27.11
C LEU A 660 -13.69 34.04 -28.46
N ALA A 661 -13.20 33.46 -29.56
CA ALA A 661 -13.76 33.68 -30.89
C ALA A 661 -15.17 33.10 -31.03
N ARG A 662 -15.40 31.89 -30.51
CA ARG A 662 -16.70 31.21 -30.56
C ARG A 662 -17.75 31.89 -29.69
N THR A 663 -17.34 32.58 -28.63
CA THR A 663 -18.24 33.31 -27.73
C THR A 663 -18.36 34.80 -28.06
N HIS A 664 -17.77 35.26 -29.17
CA HIS A 664 -17.71 36.67 -29.59
C HIS A 664 -17.04 37.64 -28.59
N LEU A 665 -16.38 37.13 -27.54
CA LEU A 665 -15.67 37.97 -26.56
C LEU A 665 -14.49 38.72 -27.19
N LEU A 666 -13.91 38.21 -28.28
CA LEU A 666 -12.86 38.94 -29.04
C LEU A 666 -13.39 40.27 -29.61
N GLU A 667 -14.66 40.31 -30.02
CA GLU A 667 -15.30 41.50 -30.61
C GLU A 667 -15.62 42.51 -29.52
N GLU A 668 -16.08 42.05 -28.36
CA GLU A 668 -16.34 42.87 -27.18
C GLU A 668 -15.05 43.50 -26.64
N ILE A 669 -13.96 42.74 -26.55
CA ILE A 669 -12.62 43.26 -26.21
C ILE A 669 -12.10 44.18 -27.33
N GLY A 670 -12.52 43.96 -28.57
CA GLY A 670 -11.98 44.63 -29.74
C GLY A 670 -10.64 44.01 -30.12
N VAL A 671 -10.55 43.56 -31.37
CA VAL A 671 -9.38 42.85 -31.91
C VAL A 671 -8.08 43.66 -31.80
N HIS A 672 -8.18 44.99 -31.77
CA HIS A 672 -7.05 45.90 -31.58
C HIS A 672 -6.43 45.87 -30.17
N ASN A 673 -7.16 45.36 -29.17
CA ASN A 673 -6.67 45.20 -27.79
C ASN A 673 -6.11 43.79 -27.53
N ILE A 674 -5.92 42.99 -28.57
CA ILE A 674 -5.41 41.63 -28.47
C ILE A 674 -4.07 41.56 -29.19
N TYR A 675 -3.01 41.39 -28.40
CA TYR A 675 -1.65 41.47 -28.89
C TYR A 675 -0.97 40.10 -28.90
N PRO A 676 -0.14 39.80 -29.91
CA PRO A 676 0.56 38.52 -29.98
C PRO A 676 1.63 38.39 -28.87
N THR A 677 2.28 39.50 -28.48
CA THR A 677 3.34 39.50 -27.47
C THR A 677 3.10 40.59 -26.42
N MET A 678 3.69 40.39 -25.23
CA MET A 678 3.68 41.40 -24.16
C MET A 678 4.36 42.70 -24.62
N GLU A 679 5.44 42.62 -25.41
CA GLU A 679 6.13 43.81 -25.94
C GLU A 679 5.26 44.66 -26.85
N THR A 680 4.54 44.00 -27.77
CA THR A 680 3.61 44.68 -28.66
C THR A 680 2.48 45.33 -27.86
N ALA A 681 1.99 44.67 -26.81
CA ALA A 681 0.96 45.25 -25.94
C ALA A 681 1.48 46.49 -25.20
N ILE A 682 2.66 46.41 -24.57
CA ILE A 682 3.27 47.53 -23.85
C ILE A 682 3.51 48.70 -24.82
N SER A 683 4.11 48.44 -25.98
CA SER A 683 4.48 49.49 -26.95
C SER A 683 3.26 50.23 -27.50
N SER A 684 2.13 49.55 -27.69
CA SER A 684 0.89 50.16 -28.19
C SER A 684 0.10 50.89 -27.11
N VAL A 685 0.07 50.36 -25.88
CA VAL A 685 -0.71 50.93 -24.77
C VAL A 685 0.04 52.08 -24.08
N HIS A 686 1.36 51.98 -23.93
CA HIS A 686 2.17 52.94 -23.17
C HIS A 686 1.99 54.40 -23.60
N PRO A 687 2.05 54.76 -24.90
CA PRO A 687 1.89 56.15 -25.33
C PRO A 687 0.52 56.74 -24.96
N GLN A 688 -0.52 55.92 -24.96
CA GLN A 688 -1.90 56.37 -24.69
C GLN A 688 -2.15 56.58 -23.20
N THR A 689 -1.57 55.73 -22.36
CA THR A 689 -1.82 55.79 -20.91
C THR A 689 -0.95 56.82 -20.19
N HIS A 690 0.27 57.06 -20.69
CA HIS A 690 1.22 58.02 -20.14
C HIS A 690 1.09 59.43 -20.75
N ASP A 691 0.05 59.65 -21.55
CA ASP A 691 -0.22 60.97 -22.10
C ASP A 691 -0.53 61.95 -20.95
N ASN A 692 0.20 63.07 -20.94
CA ASN A 692 0.19 64.10 -19.90
C ASN A 692 0.63 63.66 -18.48
N THR A 693 1.43 62.60 -18.33
CA THR A 693 1.99 62.19 -17.02
C THR A 693 3.51 62.44 -16.94
N LYS A 694 4.02 62.75 -15.74
CA LYS A 694 5.45 63.01 -15.47
C LYS A 694 6.16 61.77 -14.90
N GLU A 695 6.01 60.63 -15.56
CA GLU A 695 6.78 59.43 -15.22
C GLU A 695 8.00 59.35 -16.15
N ASP A 696 9.15 59.91 -15.71
CA ASP A 696 10.34 60.08 -16.56
C ASP A 696 10.94 58.73 -17.05
N GLN A 697 10.70 57.63 -16.32
CA GLN A 697 11.12 56.28 -16.69
C GLN A 697 10.07 55.25 -16.26
N CYS A 698 9.30 54.73 -17.24
CA CYS A 698 8.35 53.65 -16.99
C CYS A 698 9.09 52.31 -16.72
N PRO A 699 8.84 51.64 -15.58
CA PRO A 699 9.48 50.34 -15.24
C PRO A 699 9.17 49.17 -16.20
N LEU A 700 8.27 49.37 -17.17
CA LEU A 700 7.98 48.39 -18.23
C LEU A 700 8.88 48.57 -19.46
N LEU A 701 9.42 49.77 -19.67
CA LEU A 701 10.26 50.13 -20.82
C LEU A 701 11.75 50.22 -20.48
N VAL A 702 12.08 50.59 -19.24
CA VAL A 702 13.46 50.80 -18.79
C VAL A 702 13.81 49.79 -17.69
N ASN A 703 15.07 49.36 -17.66
CA ASN A 703 15.61 48.52 -16.60
C ASN A 703 15.63 49.30 -15.28
N CYS A 704 14.72 49.01 -14.36
CA CYS A 704 14.65 49.69 -13.06
C CYS A 704 14.76 48.69 -11.90
N LEU A 705 15.83 48.79 -11.11
CA LEU A 705 15.85 48.21 -9.76
C LEU A 705 14.96 49.09 -8.87
N GLY A 706 14.10 48.49 -8.05
CA GLY A 706 13.27 49.24 -7.11
C GLY A 706 14.12 50.19 -6.27
N THR A 707 13.78 51.47 -6.23
CA THR A 707 14.36 52.40 -5.25
C THR A 707 13.99 51.90 -3.86
N GLN A 708 14.99 51.47 -3.09
CA GLN A 708 14.85 51.21 -1.66
C GLN A 708 14.27 52.46 -0.98
N SER A 709 12.97 52.42 -0.65
CA SER A 709 12.46 53.22 0.45
C SER A 709 12.76 52.45 1.72
N THR A 710 13.92 52.71 2.31
CA THR A 710 14.20 52.35 3.71
C THR A 710 13.10 52.89 4.61
N LYS A 711 12.29 52.00 5.17
CA LYS A 711 11.66 52.16 6.49
C LYS A 711 11.71 50.85 7.24
#